data_AF-A0A8E5HJ39-F1
#
_entry.id   AF-A0A8E5HJ39-F1
#
_cell.length_a   1.000
_cell.length_b   1.000
_cell.length_c   1.000
_cell.angle_alpha   90.00
_cell.angle_beta   90.00
_cell.angle_gamma   90.00
#
_symmetry.space_group_name_H-M   'P 1'
#
loop_
_entity.id
_entity.type
_entity.pdbx_description
1 polymer ?
#
loop_
_entity_poly.entity_id
_entity_poly.type
_entity_poly.pdbx_seq_one_letter_code
_entity_poly.pdbx_strand_id
1 'polypeptide(L)'
;MASPSVPKTMPTYSPRAQAALLKAANRVFDIHQSVESLDELVNGIFLAQILHELDSEFEPSHLESAQGTSKYLTNKRNFQTVYKGLFRFIRRQVPELSCQAKKFDYHAVAENPGPQGISQLLAVMVSAAAMGPDNGKYVPRIQHGLDRENQAEIMQIIRSMQQDIANYKDDDGLDEAIDAVMEARDMDLLVEEQNAALRQQLESTKKNLSDYITRLEYLQQSHEELRYEKEKNDRELEVLRKATHDGANSAEAIKLLENQVHEQMEIIAKNEETIRNHDRVKAYLDSEVQRLSQKSIQADELRDQVAEWKHKAEELEKKANTAERYKQKLESQQHLAKEVQNLQYEKAELQEQLRSFVNDKDRHDRTKKAEDELTKMITQSEQHLWDERNQKNQLIKDVAALEEELTRLKAQRTHDERFIQDLQEQMQQGPAAAAQSGRSDPTSASFSLEDELNNASDEDRQTNIPLELSRLKAENELLRRTLGSTGDAASLRRDLEEQRRQRDRLQQNFNDIFEKYTITREQISALMTESTDEGSQSFINLRNKLVQAQEELAEATKRANDWQSQAADSSRDLASANAKLSAAEKGGIEAIDELKSTDKLISESLKSELDRLREDYSFVISERDAQKSQLIDALLAKDRFRKELEEMKELQDTTTNGAGDADMSEAMKRASDKIEKLRTRLKERKQQLEQSEQEKVDLQGRLKAAQGAENSNAQRMAMNQIIKNLQRENALMATAWYDMTTRLQSNHVVLQRPQDAPRSWLNKQRQMVNGQLRQRDLLYLY
;
A
#
# COMPACT_ATOMS: atom_id res chain seq x y z
N MET A 1 -46.22 -49.76 37.89
CA MET A 1 -44.76 -49.70 38.12
C MET A 1 -44.09 -50.15 36.84
N ALA A 2 -43.46 -49.24 36.11
CA ALA A 2 -42.65 -49.55 34.93
C ALA A 2 -41.22 -49.01 35.22
N SER A 3 -40.26 -49.88 34.99
CA SER A 3 -38.86 -49.80 35.42
C SER A 3 -38.12 -48.56 34.93
N PRO A 4 -37.13 -48.04 35.69
CA PRO A 4 -36.36 -46.87 35.28
C PRO A 4 -35.51 -47.21 34.05
N SER A 5 -35.66 -46.42 32.98
CA SER A 5 -34.85 -46.49 31.77
C SER A 5 -33.38 -46.26 32.11
N VAL A 6 -32.55 -47.29 31.99
CA VAL A 6 -31.10 -47.20 32.14
C VAL A 6 -30.56 -46.26 31.04
N PRO A 7 -29.74 -45.25 31.37
CA PRO A 7 -29.18 -44.35 30.37
C PRO A 7 -28.30 -45.13 29.37
N LYS A 8 -28.53 -44.93 28.08
CA LYS A 8 -27.74 -45.52 26.97
C LYS A 8 -26.31 -44.96 26.98
N THR A 9 -25.42 -45.54 27.78
CA THR A 9 -23.99 -45.26 27.71
C THR A 9 -23.33 -46.23 26.75
N MET A 10 -22.77 -45.70 25.65
CA MET A 10 -22.05 -46.51 24.67
C MET A 10 -20.87 -47.26 25.32
N PRO A 11 -20.64 -48.54 25.00
CA PRO A 11 -19.53 -49.31 25.58
C PRO A 11 -18.20 -48.71 25.13
N THR A 12 -17.39 -48.22 26.06
CA THR A 12 -16.09 -47.59 25.77
C THR A 12 -14.98 -48.64 25.77
N TYR A 13 -14.18 -48.72 24.70
CA TYR A 13 -13.08 -49.68 24.59
C TYR A 13 -11.76 -48.98 24.93
N SER A 14 -10.95 -49.62 25.78
CA SER A 14 -9.63 -49.11 26.13
C SER A 14 -8.71 -49.07 24.88
N PRO A 15 -7.68 -48.21 24.84
CA PRO A 15 -6.74 -48.18 23.71
C PRO A 15 -6.07 -49.54 23.43
N ARG A 16 -5.88 -50.35 24.48
CA ARG A 16 -5.39 -51.74 24.34
C ARG A 16 -6.41 -52.63 23.62
N ALA A 17 -7.68 -52.56 24.00
CA ALA A 17 -8.76 -53.28 23.35
C ALA A 17 -8.96 -52.84 21.88
N GLN A 18 -8.84 -51.54 21.59
CA GLN A 18 -8.91 -51.01 20.23
C GLN A 18 -7.78 -51.53 19.34
N ALA A 19 -6.54 -51.56 19.87
CA ALA A 19 -5.39 -52.13 19.16
C ALA A 19 -5.52 -53.65 18.95
N ALA A 20 -6.07 -54.37 19.94
CA ALA A 20 -6.33 -55.80 19.83
C ALA A 20 -7.38 -56.10 18.75
N LEU A 21 -8.46 -55.30 18.66
CA LEU A 21 -9.50 -55.41 17.64
C LEU A 21 -8.98 -55.12 16.22
N LEU A 22 -8.11 -54.12 16.06
CA LEU A 22 -7.48 -53.84 14.78
C LEU A 22 -6.56 -54.99 14.34
N LYS A 23 -5.77 -55.55 15.27
CA LYS A 23 -4.95 -56.73 15.00
C LYS A 23 -5.79 -57.96 14.68
N ALA A 24 -6.91 -58.15 15.36
CA ALA A 24 -7.87 -59.21 15.05
C ALA A 24 -8.44 -59.04 13.63
N ALA A 25 -8.83 -57.83 13.26
CA ALA A 25 -9.35 -57.53 11.93
C ALA A 25 -8.37 -57.93 10.79
N ASN A 26 -7.07 -57.75 10.99
CA ASN A 26 -6.04 -58.08 10.01
C ASN A 26 -5.59 -59.57 10.00
N ARG A 27 -5.77 -60.30 11.11
CA ARG A 27 -5.18 -61.65 11.29
C ARG A 27 -6.22 -62.77 11.37
N VAL A 28 -7.47 -62.44 11.72
CA VAL A 28 -8.56 -63.41 11.85
C VAL A 28 -9.30 -63.59 10.52
N PHE A 29 -9.37 -62.52 9.73
CA PHE A 29 -10.02 -62.45 8.42
C PHE A 29 -8.98 -62.48 7.30
N ASP A 30 -9.25 -63.23 6.23
CA ASP A 30 -8.35 -63.40 5.08
C ASP A 30 -8.60 -62.30 4.03
N ILE A 31 -8.18 -61.08 4.33
CA ILE A 31 -8.37 -59.91 3.45
C ILE A 31 -7.05 -59.55 2.76
N HIS A 32 -7.10 -59.22 1.47
CA HIS A 32 -5.93 -58.91 0.65
C HIS A 32 -5.18 -57.63 1.05
N GLN A 33 -5.78 -56.81 1.92
CA GLN A 33 -5.24 -55.53 2.38
C GLN A 33 -5.07 -55.57 3.91
N SER A 34 -3.96 -55.03 4.42
CA SER A 34 -3.73 -54.87 5.86
C SER A 34 -3.85 -53.42 6.27
N VAL A 35 -4.50 -53.15 7.40
CA VAL A 35 -4.77 -51.80 7.90
C VAL A 35 -3.91 -51.47 9.13
N GLU A 36 -3.20 -50.34 9.12
CA GLU A 36 -2.26 -49.97 10.20
C GLU A 36 -2.89 -49.06 11.28
N SER A 37 -3.93 -48.30 10.94
CA SER A 37 -4.63 -47.37 11.84
C SER A 37 -6.15 -47.48 11.74
N LEU A 38 -6.86 -47.18 12.84
CA LEU A 38 -8.33 -47.12 12.86
C LEU A 38 -8.91 -46.06 11.91
N ASP A 39 -8.14 -45.02 11.59
CA ASP A 39 -8.56 -43.94 10.68
C ASP A 39 -8.72 -44.42 9.23
N GLU A 40 -8.03 -45.49 8.83
CA GLU A 40 -8.14 -46.07 7.48
C GLU A 40 -9.46 -46.84 7.28
N LEU A 41 -10.13 -47.22 8.37
CA LEU A 41 -11.44 -47.88 8.34
C LEU A 41 -12.62 -46.90 8.20
N VAL A 42 -12.36 -45.59 8.21
CA VAL A 42 -13.37 -44.51 8.12
C VAL A 42 -14.09 -44.46 6.77
N ASN A 43 -13.59 -45.14 5.75
CA ASN A 43 -14.28 -45.25 4.46
C ASN A 43 -15.34 -46.37 4.42
N GLY A 44 -15.37 -47.24 5.43
CA GLY A 44 -16.27 -48.40 5.52
C GLY A 44 -15.94 -49.56 4.57
N ILE A 45 -14.96 -49.42 3.66
CA ILE A 45 -14.66 -50.42 2.62
C ILE A 45 -14.00 -51.65 3.24
N PHE A 46 -13.07 -51.48 4.16
CA PHE A 46 -12.41 -52.60 4.84
C PHE A 46 -13.40 -53.40 5.70
N LEU A 47 -14.30 -52.69 6.40
CA LEU A 47 -15.36 -53.31 7.20
C LEU A 47 -16.36 -54.09 6.34
N ALA A 48 -16.61 -53.63 5.12
CA ALA A 48 -17.42 -54.34 4.13
C ALA A 48 -16.76 -55.63 3.64
N GLN A 49 -15.44 -55.64 3.48
CA GLN A 49 -14.69 -56.84 3.10
C GLN A 49 -14.70 -57.90 4.21
N ILE A 50 -14.55 -57.48 5.48
CA ILE A 50 -14.74 -58.36 6.65
C ILE A 50 -16.15 -58.95 6.62
N LEU A 51 -17.16 -58.11 6.39
CA LEU A 51 -18.54 -58.55 6.36
C LEU A 51 -18.82 -59.50 5.19
N HIS A 52 -18.20 -59.33 4.03
CA HIS A 52 -18.32 -60.25 2.90
C HIS A 52 -17.71 -61.62 3.18
N GLU A 53 -16.61 -61.69 3.94
CA GLU A 53 -16.06 -62.97 4.38
C GLU A 53 -16.97 -63.68 5.40
N LEU A 54 -17.69 -62.91 6.23
CA LEU A 54 -18.68 -63.43 7.18
C LEU A 54 -20.00 -63.81 6.51
N ASP A 55 -20.43 -63.02 5.54
CA ASP A 55 -21.67 -63.21 4.79
C ASP A 55 -21.40 -63.06 3.28
N SER A 56 -21.29 -64.20 2.60
CA SER A 56 -21.10 -64.25 1.15
C SER A 56 -22.24 -63.60 0.35
N GLU A 57 -23.42 -63.39 0.94
CA GLU A 57 -24.53 -62.68 0.29
C GLU A 57 -24.38 -61.16 0.31
N PHE A 58 -23.49 -60.63 1.16
CA PHE A 58 -23.21 -59.20 1.20
C PHE A 58 -22.15 -58.84 0.16
N GLU A 59 -22.50 -58.15 -0.92
CA GLU A 59 -21.53 -57.73 -1.94
C GLU A 59 -20.92 -56.33 -1.66
N PRO A 60 -19.58 -56.21 -1.50
CA PRO A 60 -18.91 -54.92 -1.29
C PRO A 60 -18.88 -54.00 -2.52
N SER A 61 -19.20 -54.51 -3.71
CA SER A 61 -19.21 -53.80 -5.00
C SER A 61 -20.22 -52.65 -5.04
N HIS A 62 -21.25 -52.68 -4.20
CA HIS A 62 -22.30 -51.66 -4.10
C HIS A 62 -21.90 -50.41 -3.31
N LEU A 63 -20.68 -50.37 -2.77
CA LEU A 63 -20.20 -49.22 -2.01
C LEU A 63 -19.68 -48.11 -2.92
N GLU A 64 -19.97 -46.88 -2.55
CA GLU A 64 -19.60 -45.71 -3.36
C GLU A 64 -18.11 -45.38 -3.17
N SER A 65 -17.41 -45.20 -4.29
CA SER A 65 -16.08 -44.59 -4.32
C SER A 65 -16.23 -43.06 -4.36
N ALA A 66 -15.34 -42.33 -3.69
CA ALA A 66 -15.43 -40.87 -3.49
C ALA A 66 -15.14 -40.04 -4.76
N GLN A 67 -15.75 -40.37 -5.90
CA GLN A 67 -15.65 -39.66 -7.17
C GLN A 67 -16.88 -38.76 -7.35
N GLY A 68 -16.73 -37.48 -7.00
CA GLY A 68 -17.71 -36.43 -7.29
C GLY A 68 -18.64 -36.02 -6.14
N THR A 69 -18.72 -36.80 -5.06
CA THR A 69 -19.52 -36.50 -3.85
C THR A 69 -18.64 -36.13 -2.65
N SER A 70 -19.21 -35.44 -1.65
CA SER A 70 -18.49 -35.13 -0.41
C SER A 70 -18.03 -36.42 0.28
N LYS A 71 -16.73 -36.52 0.59
CA LYS A 71 -16.12 -37.68 1.28
C LYS A 71 -16.89 -38.06 2.55
N TYR A 72 -17.42 -37.07 3.26
CA TYR A 72 -18.25 -37.28 4.45
C TYR A 72 -19.55 -38.04 4.15
N LEU A 73 -20.29 -37.62 3.12
CA LEU A 73 -21.57 -38.22 2.75
C LEU A 73 -21.40 -39.65 2.23
N THR A 74 -20.36 -39.87 1.42
CA THR A 74 -20.00 -41.20 0.92
C THR A 74 -19.64 -42.15 2.06
N ASN A 75 -18.81 -41.69 3.01
CA ASN A 75 -18.44 -42.49 4.18
C ASN A 75 -19.68 -42.83 5.04
N LYS A 76 -20.57 -41.85 5.29
CA LYS A 76 -21.83 -42.07 6.02
C LYS A 76 -22.69 -43.15 5.37
N ARG A 77 -22.88 -43.10 4.05
CA ARG A 77 -23.67 -44.10 3.29
C ARG A 77 -23.02 -45.48 3.28
N ASN A 78 -21.70 -45.54 3.18
CA ASN A 78 -20.95 -46.78 3.24
C ASN A 78 -21.08 -47.45 4.62
N PHE A 79 -20.90 -46.71 5.71
CA PHE A 79 -21.10 -47.22 7.07
C PHE A 79 -22.53 -47.68 7.34
N GLN A 80 -23.53 -46.95 6.86
CA GLN A 80 -24.94 -47.38 6.99
C GLN A 80 -25.21 -48.69 6.25
N THR A 81 -24.56 -48.90 5.11
CA THR A 81 -24.71 -50.11 4.30
C THR A 81 -24.02 -51.32 4.96
N VAL A 82 -22.80 -51.13 5.48
CA VAL A 82 -22.09 -52.16 6.26
C VAL A 82 -22.85 -52.52 7.54
N TYR A 83 -23.37 -51.54 8.26
CA TYR A 83 -24.14 -51.78 9.48
C TYR A 83 -25.41 -52.59 9.20
N LYS A 84 -26.18 -52.23 8.15
CA LYS A 84 -27.37 -52.98 7.73
C LYS A 84 -27.05 -54.41 7.33
N GLY A 85 -25.97 -54.61 6.57
CA GLY A 85 -25.52 -55.95 6.20
C GLY A 85 -25.13 -56.79 7.42
N LEU A 86 -24.38 -56.21 8.37
CA LEU A 86 -23.97 -56.89 9.59
C LEU A 86 -25.17 -57.33 10.45
N PHE A 87 -26.16 -56.46 10.65
CA PHE A 87 -27.33 -56.82 11.45
C PHE A 87 -28.29 -57.77 10.72
N ARG A 88 -28.37 -57.72 9.39
CA ARG A 88 -29.04 -58.75 8.58
C ARG A 88 -28.37 -60.11 8.75
N PHE A 89 -27.04 -60.16 8.71
CA PHE A 89 -26.27 -61.38 8.98
C PHE A 89 -26.51 -61.90 10.39
N ILE A 90 -26.42 -61.03 11.41
CA ILE A 90 -26.68 -61.38 12.82
C ILE A 90 -28.08 -61.98 12.99
N ARG A 91 -29.13 -61.34 12.44
CA ARG A 91 -30.50 -61.87 12.53
C ARG A 91 -30.63 -63.28 11.95
N ARG A 92 -29.92 -63.55 10.85
CA ARG A 92 -30.00 -64.81 10.12
C ARG A 92 -29.18 -65.93 10.74
N GLN A 93 -27.95 -65.63 11.15
CA GLN A 93 -26.95 -66.63 11.50
C GLN A 93 -26.56 -66.62 12.98
N VAL A 94 -26.65 -65.47 13.67
CA VAL A 94 -26.26 -65.33 15.09
C VAL A 94 -27.27 -64.47 15.87
N PRO A 95 -28.56 -64.88 15.94
CA PRO A 95 -29.64 -64.02 16.42
C PRO A 95 -29.45 -63.60 17.88
N GLU A 96 -28.68 -64.35 18.67
CA GLU A 96 -28.32 -64.01 20.04
C GLU A 96 -27.60 -62.64 20.14
N LEU A 97 -26.79 -62.26 19.14
CA LEU A 97 -26.07 -60.99 19.12
C LEU A 97 -26.94 -59.77 18.75
N SER A 98 -28.22 -59.98 18.42
CA SER A 98 -29.14 -58.91 18.03
C SER A 98 -29.33 -57.85 19.11
N CYS A 99 -29.10 -58.20 20.39
CA CYS A 99 -29.21 -57.27 21.52
C CYS A 99 -28.24 -56.08 21.40
N GLN A 100 -27.18 -56.22 20.60
CA GLN A 100 -26.20 -55.18 20.34
C GLN A 100 -26.78 -54.01 19.54
N ALA A 101 -27.86 -54.21 18.76
CA ALA A 101 -28.55 -53.14 18.04
C ALA A 101 -29.14 -52.07 18.98
N LYS A 102 -29.58 -52.47 20.18
CA LYS A 102 -30.19 -51.57 21.17
C LYS A 102 -29.16 -50.79 21.98
N LYS A 103 -27.97 -51.36 22.18
CA LYS A 103 -26.86 -50.77 22.94
C LYS A 103 -26.00 -49.82 22.11
N PHE A 104 -25.88 -50.08 20.82
CA PHE A 104 -25.05 -49.30 19.91
C PHE A 104 -25.89 -48.30 19.12
N ASP A 105 -25.54 -47.02 19.21
CA ASP A 105 -26.18 -45.99 18.39
C ASP A 105 -25.49 -45.89 17.02
N TYR A 106 -26.06 -46.57 16.04
CA TYR A 106 -25.49 -46.61 14.69
C TYR A 106 -25.61 -45.29 13.94
N HIS A 107 -26.58 -44.43 14.29
CA HIS A 107 -26.69 -43.11 13.67
C HIS A 107 -25.52 -42.25 14.09
N ALA A 108 -25.19 -42.26 15.39
CA ALA A 108 -24.05 -41.52 15.93
C ALA A 108 -22.72 -41.96 15.28
N VAL A 109 -22.53 -43.26 15.03
CA VAL A 109 -21.31 -43.78 14.39
C VAL A 109 -21.27 -43.54 12.88
N ALA A 110 -22.41 -43.61 12.18
CA ALA A 110 -22.47 -43.26 10.77
C ALA A 110 -22.28 -41.75 10.53
N GLU A 111 -22.69 -40.90 11.48
CA GLU A 111 -22.48 -39.45 11.42
C GLU A 111 -21.06 -39.04 11.79
N ASN A 112 -20.42 -39.72 12.74
CA ASN A 112 -19.05 -39.48 13.14
C ASN A 112 -18.32 -40.81 13.36
N PRO A 113 -17.69 -41.38 12.31
CA PRO A 113 -16.94 -42.63 12.41
C PRO A 113 -15.62 -42.41 13.16
N GLY A 114 -15.71 -42.21 14.48
CA GLY A 114 -14.55 -42.10 15.35
C GLY A 114 -13.97 -43.46 15.74
N PRO A 115 -12.75 -43.50 16.31
CA PRO A 115 -12.07 -44.74 16.71
C PRO A 115 -12.91 -45.64 17.62
N GLN A 116 -13.74 -45.03 18.47
CA GLN A 116 -14.61 -45.75 19.39
C GLN A 116 -15.78 -46.44 18.67
N GLY A 117 -16.41 -45.78 17.69
CA GLY A 117 -17.51 -46.34 16.92
C GLY A 117 -17.05 -47.46 15.98
N ILE A 118 -15.87 -47.29 15.37
CA ILE A 118 -15.24 -48.32 14.51
C ILE A 118 -14.88 -49.55 15.35
N SER A 119 -14.31 -49.35 16.54
CA SER A 119 -13.96 -50.44 17.46
C SER A 119 -15.19 -51.22 17.93
N GLN A 120 -16.32 -50.54 18.15
CA GLN A 120 -17.58 -51.20 18.47
C GLN A 120 -18.09 -52.08 17.32
N LEU A 121 -18.02 -51.60 16.07
CA LEU A 121 -18.41 -52.41 14.93
C LEU A 121 -17.50 -53.64 14.75
N LEU A 122 -16.19 -53.45 14.89
CA LEU A 122 -15.21 -54.55 14.86
C LEU A 122 -15.44 -55.56 15.99
N ALA A 123 -15.77 -55.10 17.20
CA ALA A 123 -16.06 -55.98 18.33
C ALA A 123 -17.29 -56.87 18.06
N VAL A 124 -18.32 -56.32 17.43
CA VAL A 124 -19.51 -57.08 17.02
C VAL A 124 -19.17 -58.06 15.88
N MET A 125 -18.40 -57.64 14.86
CA MET A 125 -17.97 -58.52 13.77
C MET A 125 -17.09 -59.68 14.25
N VAL A 126 -16.13 -59.42 15.13
CA VAL A 126 -15.26 -60.45 15.72
C VAL A 126 -16.05 -61.39 16.63
N SER A 127 -17.01 -60.86 17.40
CA SER A 127 -17.89 -61.69 18.24
C SER A 127 -18.83 -62.55 17.37
N ALA A 128 -19.34 -62.00 16.27
CA ALA A 128 -20.15 -62.75 15.30
C ALA A 128 -19.33 -63.85 14.61
N ALA A 129 -18.05 -63.61 14.30
CA ALA A 129 -17.15 -64.63 13.78
C ALA A 129 -16.88 -65.76 14.80
N ALA A 130 -16.70 -65.41 16.07
CA ALA A 130 -16.38 -66.36 17.14
C ALA A 130 -17.60 -67.15 17.65
N MET A 131 -18.80 -66.58 17.56
CA MET A 131 -20.05 -67.17 18.05
C MET A 131 -20.95 -67.71 16.94
N GLY A 132 -20.65 -67.40 15.68
CA GLY A 132 -21.43 -67.81 14.52
C GLY A 132 -21.17 -69.24 14.07
N PRO A 133 -21.83 -69.67 12.97
CA PRO A 133 -21.79 -71.03 12.47
C PRO A 133 -20.38 -71.51 12.09
N ASP A 134 -19.52 -70.58 11.65
CA ASP A 134 -18.13 -70.85 11.24
C ASP A 134 -17.10 -70.64 12.35
N ASN A 135 -17.53 -70.70 13.62
CA ASN A 135 -16.62 -70.53 14.77
C ASN A 135 -15.42 -71.50 14.75
N GLY A 136 -15.57 -72.70 14.17
CA GLY A 136 -14.50 -73.68 13.99
C GLY A 136 -13.37 -73.20 13.08
N LYS A 137 -13.63 -72.23 12.20
CA LYS A 137 -12.61 -71.56 11.37
C LYS A 137 -11.97 -70.39 12.11
N TYR A 138 -12.78 -69.54 12.74
CA TYR A 138 -12.31 -68.26 13.29
C TYR A 138 -11.70 -68.36 14.70
N VAL A 139 -12.18 -69.26 15.56
CA VAL A 139 -11.63 -69.43 16.93
C VAL A 139 -10.17 -69.91 16.90
N PRO A 140 -9.78 -70.91 16.08
CA PRO A 140 -8.37 -71.27 15.94
C PRO A 140 -7.51 -70.13 15.39
N ARG A 141 -8.04 -69.30 14.47
CA ARG A 141 -7.32 -68.12 13.94
C ARG A 141 -7.10 -67.06 15.01
N ILE A 142 -8.05 -66.86 15.92
CA ILE A 142 -7.84 -65.99 17.09
C ILE A 142 -6.75 -66.59 18.01
N GLN A 143 -6.78 -67.90 18.27
CA GLN A 143 -5.83 -68.58 19.16
C GLN A 143 -4.40 -68.72 18.61
N HIS A 144 -4.22 -68.74 17.29
CA HIS A 144 -2.92 -68.91 16.65
C HIS A 144 -2.40 -67.65 15.95
N GLY A 145 -3.29 -66.73 15.55
CA GLY A 145 -2.96 -65.52 14.80
C GLY A 145 -2.70 -64.27 15.65
N LEU A 146 -3.09 -64.28 16.93
CA LEU A 146 -2.82 -63.19 17.89
C LEU A 146 -1.84 -63.63 18.99
N ASP A 147 -1.11 -62.68 19.56
CA ASP A 147 -0.30 -62.86 20.76
C ASP A 147 -1.16 -62.93 22.03
N ARG A 148 -0.60 -63.52 23.10
CA ARG A 148 -1.31 -63.83 24.34
C ARG A 148 -1.99 -62.62 25.01
N GLU A 149 -1.40 -61.42 24.87
CA GLU A 149 -1.97 -60.19 25.40
C GLU A 149 -3.21 -59.77 24.60
N ASN A 150 -3.13 -59.75 23.26
CA ASN A 150 -4.28 -59.40 22.42
C ASN A 150 -5.37 -60.49 22.44
N GLN A 151 -4.99 -61.77 22.58
CA GLN A 151 -5.96 -62.85 22.82
C GLN A 151 -6.76 -62.64 24.10
N ALA A 152 -6.12 -62.19 25.19
CA ALA A 152 -6.80 -61.93 26.46
C ALA A 152 -7.82 -60.79 26.33
N GLU A 153 -7.46 -59.72 25.62
CA GLU A 153 -8.35 -58.59 25.34
C GLU A 153 -9.55 -59.01 24.46
N ILE A 154 -9.32 -59.74 23.36
CA ILE A 154 -10.41 -60.24 22.50
C ILE A 154 -11.31 -61.21 23.26
N MET A 155 -10.74 -62.09 24.09
CA MET A 155 -11.53 -63.00 24.93
C MET A 155 -12.38 -62.25 25.95
N GLN A 156 -11.87 -61.16 26.53
CA GLN A 156 -12.63 -60.31 27.44
C GLN A 156 -13.79 -59.62 26.73
N ILE A 157 -13.59 -59.16 25.49
CA ILE A 157 -14.64 -58.57 24.65
C ILE A 157 -15.73 -59.60 24.33
N ILE A 158 -15.35 -60.81 23.90
CA ILE A 158 -16.31 -61.89 23.60
C ILE A 158 -17.09 -62.28 24.87
N ARG A 159 -16.44 -62.39 26.03
CA ARG A 159 -17.11 -62.67 27.31
C ARG A 159 -18.09 -61.56 27.71
N SER A 160 -17.70 -60.29 27.52
CA SER A 160 -18.60 -59.16 27.73
C SER A 160 -19.82 -59.26 26.82
N MET A 161 -19.62 -59.64 25.56
CA MET A 161 -20.70 -59.83 24.58
C MET A 161 -21.63 -60.98 24.97
N GLN A 162 -21.09 -62.09 25.47
CA GLN A 162 -21.87 -63.22 25.99
C GLN A 162 -22.66 -62.86 27.27
N GLN A 163 -22.06 -62.06 28.15
CA GLN A 163 -22.74 -61.55 29.34
C GLN A 163 -23.87 -60.58 28.96
N ASP A 164 -23.67 -59.78 27.92
CA ASP A 164 -24.69 -58.90 27.37
C ASP A 164 -25.88 -59.68 26.80
N ILE A 165 -25.62 -60.78 26.10
CA ILE A 165 -26.65 -61.70 25.61
C ILE A 165 -27.44 -62.29 26.78
N ALA A 166 -26.74 -62.75 27.83
CA ALA A 166 -27.39 -63.33 29.00
C ALA A 166 -28.26 -62.31 29.76
N ASN A 167 -27.84 -61.05 29.83
CA ASN A 167 -28.56 -59.97 30.50
C ASN A 167 -29.80 -59.47 29.72
N TYR A 168 -29.92 -59.77 28.42
CA TYR A 168 -30.96 -59.25 27.53
C TYR A 168 -31.96 -60.32 27.05
N LYS A 169 -31.96 -61.52 27.66
CA LYS A 169 -32.82 -62.65 27.27
C LYS A 169 -34.33 -62.46 27.54
N ASP A 170 -34.76 -61.38 28.19
CA ASP A 170 -36.16 -61.15 28.62
C ASP A 170 -36.87 -59.95 27.93
N ASP A 171 -36.35 -59.43 26.80
CA ASP A 171 -36.91 -58.24 26.13
C ASP A 171 -37.41 -58.55 24.70
N ASP A 172 -38.72 -58.82 24.55
CA ASP A 172 -39.43 -59.16 23.28
C ASP A 172 -39.33 -58.09 22.18
N GLY A 173 -38.83 -56.87 22.45
CA GLY A 173 -38.70 -55.80 21.46
C GLY A 173 -37.49 -55.90 20.51
N LEU A 174 -36.89 -57.10 20.36
CA LEU A 174 -35.65 -57.31 19.61
C LEU A 174 -35.86 -57.24 18.09
N ASP A 175 -36.92 -57.87 17.60
CA ASP A 175 -37.31 -57.80 16.18
C ASP A 175 -37.78 -56.39 15.81
N GLU A 176 -38.56 -55.72 16.68
CA GLU A 176 -39.13 -54.40 16.41
C GLU A 176 -38.07 -53.28 16.33
N ALA A 177 -36.96 -53.40 17.08
CA ALA A 177 -35.85 -52.46 17.01
C ALA A 177 -35.00 -52.64 15.73
N ILE A 178 -34.91 -53.86 15.19
CA ILE A 178 -34.22 -54.15 13.93
C ILE A 178 -35.11 -53.78 12.74
N ASP A 179 -36.41 -54.09 12.83
CA ASP A 179 -37.41 -53.76 11.81
C ASP A 179 -37.57 -52.23 11.68
N ALA A 180 -37.61 -51.46 12.77
CA ALA A 180 -37.60 -50.00 12.71
C ALA A 180 -36.36 -49.40 12.01
N VAL A 181 -35.21 -50.09 12.07
CA VAL A 181 -33.94 -49.66 11.45
C VAL A 181 -33.83 -50.11 9.99
N MET A 182 -34.43 -51.24 9.64
CA MET A 182 -34.56 -51.71 8.26
C MET A 182 -35.63 -50.92 7.49
N GLU A 183 -36.83 -50.79 8.05
CA GLU A 183 -37.98 -50.07 7.47
C GLU A 183 -37.69 -48.59 7.22
N ALA A 184 -36.93 -47.89 8.09
CA ALA A 184 -36.63 -46.47 7.89
C ALA A 184 -35.83 -46.17 6.60
N ARG A 185 -35.03 -47.11 6.06
CA ARG A 185 -34.37 -46.94 4.74
C ARG A 185 -35.14 -47.60 3.63
N ASP A 186 -35.80 -48.73 3.89
CA ASP A 186 -36.54 -49.46 2.84
C ASP A 186 -37.81 -48.69 2.45
N MET A 187 -38.45 -47.98 3.38
CA MET A 187 -39.55 -47.06 3.07
C MET A 187 -39.07 -45.81 2.34
N ASP A 188 -37.97 -45.18 2.74
CA ASP A 188 -37.45 -43.99 2.04
C ASP A 188 -36.94 -44.34 0.63
N LEU A 189 -36.26 -45.48 0.45
CA LEU A 189 -35.78 -45.94 -0.85
C LEU A 189 -36.95 -46.36 -1.77
N LEU A 190 -37.96 -47.06 -1.23
CA LEU A 190 -39.17 -47.42 -1.98
C LEU A 190 -39.98 -46.18 -2.38
N VAL A 191 -40.10 -45.20 -1.48
CA VAL A 191 -40.77 -43.93 -1.77
C VAL A 191 -39.97 -43.11 -2.79
N GLU A 192 -38.65 -43.13 -2.73
CA GLU A 192 -37.78 -42.44 -3.68
C GLU A 192 -37.82 -43.11 -5.07
N GLU A 193 -37.79 -44.45 -5.13
CA GLU A 193 -37.93 -45.22 -6.37
C GLU A 193 -39.33 -45.07 -6.98
N GLN A 194 -40.40 -45.14 -6.17
CA GLN A 194 -41.76 -44.85 -6.63
C GLN A 194 -41.92 -43.41 -7.11
N ASN A 195 -41.34 -42.43 -6.42
CA ASN A 195 -41.38 -41.03 -6.85
C ASN A 195 -40.58 -40.80 -8.14
N ALA A 196 -39.44 -41.48 -8.32
CA ALA A 196 -38.68 -41.42 -9.56
C ALA A 196 -39.45 -42.07 -10.72
N ALA A 197 -40.05 -43.24 -10.51
CA ALA A 197 -40.88 -43.91 -11.50
C ALA A 197 -42.13 -43.09 -11.86
N LEU A 198 -42.82 -42.51 -10.88
CA LEU A 198 -43.97 -41.63 -11.09
C LEU A 198 -43.58 -40.37 -11.85
N ARG A 199 -42.42 -39.76 -11.56
CA ARG A 199 -41.91 -38.61 -12.32
C ARG A 199 -41.58 -38.98 -13.76
N GLN A 200 -40.98 -40.15 -13.98
CA GLN A 200 -40.69 -40.64 -15.33
C GLN A 200 -41.97 -40.94 -16.12
N GLN A 201 -42.99 -41.50 -15.48
CA GLN A 201 -44.31 -41.71 -16.09
C GLN A 201 -45.04 -40.39 -16.36
N LEU A 202 -44.92 -39.42 -15.45
CA LEU A 202 -45.50 -38.09 -15.63
C LEU A 202 -44.81 -37.37 -16.80
N GLU A 203 -43.49 -37.48 -16.93
CA GLU A 203 -42.77 -36.87 -18.04
C GLU A 203 -43.07 -37.58 -19.37
N SER A 204 -43.15 -38.90 -19.39
CA SER A 204 -43.53 -39.65 -20.60
C SER A 204 -44.96 -39.37 -21.03
N THR A 205 -45.90 -39.27 -20.08
CA THR A 205 -47.30 -38.90 -20.37
C THR A 205 -47.43 -37.45 -20.80
N LYS A 206 -46.68 -36.51 -20.21
CA LYS A 206 -46.61 -35.12 -20.69
C LYS A 206 -46.06 -35.03 -22.10
N LYS A 207 -44.99 -35.77 -22.40
CA LYS A 207 -44.42 -35.84 -23.74
C LYS A 207 -45.41 -36.44 -24.74
N ASN A 208 -46.07 -37.54 -24.38
CA ASN A 208 -47.12 -38.12 -25.22
C ASN A 208 -48.28 -37.14 -25.42
N LEU A 209 -48.67 -36.40 -24.37
CA LEU A 209 -49.70 -35.37 -24.45
C LEU A 209 -49.26 -34.22 -25.37
N SER A 210 -48.02 -33.75 -25.29
CA SER A 210 -47.50 -32.74 -26.22
C SER A 210 -47.45 -33.27 -27.66
N ASP A 211 -47.07 -34.53 -27.86
CA ASP A 211 -47.06 -35.16 -29.18
C ASP A 211 -48.48 -35.33 -29.73
N TYR A 212 -49.47 -35.65 -28.87
CA TYR A 212 -50.88 -35.68 -29.26
C TYR A 212 -51.42 -34.28 -29.56
N ILE A 213 -51.06 -33.26 -28.78
CA ILE A 213 -51.46 -31.86 -29.03
C ILE A 213 -50.92 -31.41 -30.38
N THR A 214 -49.61 -31.57 -30.64
CA THR A 214 -49.01 -31.18 -31.91
C THR A 214 -49.59 -31.96 -33.10
N ARG A 215 -49.87 -33.26 -32.93
CA ARG A 215 -50.56 -34.06 -33.94
C ARG A 215 -52.00 -33.61 -34.18
N LEU A 216 -52.72 -33.26 -33.11
CA LEU A 216 -54.10 -32.76 -33.21
C LEU A 216 -54.12 -31.38 -33.86
N GLU A 217 -53.19 -30.49 -33.53
CA GLU A 217 -53.01 -29.20 -34.16
C GLU A 217 -52.72 -29.36 -35.65
N TYR A 218 -51.79 -30.24 -36.02
CA TYR A 218 -51.50 -30.53 -37.42
C TYR A 218 -52.71 -31.13 -38.15
N LEU A 219 -53.45 -32.04 -37.49
CA LEU A 219 -54.65 -32.64 -38.09
C LEU A 219 -55.79 -31.62 -38.22
N GLN A 220 -55.93 -30.69 -37.27
CA GLN A 220 -56.87 -29.57 -37.32
C GLN A 220 -56.51 -28.63 -38.46
N GLN A 221 -55.25 -28.21 -38.57
CA GLN A 221 -54.75 -27.40 -39.68
C GLN A 221 -55.01 -28.08 -41.03
N SER A 222 -54.64 -29.35 -41.16
CA SER A 222 -54.89 -30.13 -42.39
C SER A 222 -56.39 -30.27 -42.71
N HIS A 223 -57.24 -30.45 -41.69
CA HIS A 223 -58.69 -30.51 -41.88
C HIS A 223 -59.29 -29.14 -42.26
N GLU A 224 -58.79 -28.05 -41.68
CA GLU A 224 -59.16 -26.68 -42.04
C GLU A 224 -58.74 -26.34 -43.47
N GLU A 225 -57.52 -26.71 -43.87
CA GLU A 225 -57.03 -26.60 -45.24
C GLU A 225 -57.91 -27.41 -46.20
N LEU A 226 -58.20 -28.68 -45.87
CA LEU A 226 -59.04 -29.54 -46.71
C LEU A 226 -60.49 -29.02 -46.78
N ARG A 227 -61.01 -28.44 -45.68
CA ARG A 227 -62.32 -27.79 -45.65
C ARG A 227 -62.32 -26.53 -46.51
N TYR A 228 -61.28 -25.72 -46.45
CA TYR A 228 -61.12 -24.53 -47.28
C TYR A 228 -61.04 -24.91 -48.76
N GLU A 229 -60.24 -25.92 -49.13
CA GLU A 229 -60.16 -26.43 -50.50
C GLU A 229 -61.47 -27.06 -50.97
N LYS A 230 -62.19 -27.79 -50.09
CA LYS A 230 -63.53 -28.28 -50.41
C LYS A 230 -64.49 -27.12 -50.67
N GLU A 231 -64.52 -26.11 -49.80
CA GLU A 231 -65.42 -24.96 -49.94
C GLU A 231 -65.07 -24.15 -51.21
N LYS A 232 -63.79 -24.00 -51.53
CA LYS A 232 -63.32 -23.41 -52.77
C LYS A 232 -63.77 -24.22 -53.99
N ASN A 233 -63.59 -25.55 -53.97
CA ASN A 233 -64.06 -26.43 -55.05
C ASN A 233 -65.60 -26.41 -55.18
N ASP A 234 -66.34 -26.36 -54.07
CA ASP A 234 -67.80 -26.24 -54.08
C ASP A 234 -68.24 -24.89 -54.66
N ARG A 235 -67.54 -23.78 -54.32
CA ARG A 235 -67.77 -22.47 -54.94
C ARG A 235 -67.44 -22.47 -56.43
N GLU A 236 -66.34 -23.08 -56.84
CA GLU A 236 -65.96 -23.22 -58.25
C GLU A 236 -66.98 -24.08 -59.02
N LEU A 237 -67.42 -25.20 -58.44
CA LEU A 237 -68.49 -26.04 -59.02
C LEU A 237 -69.82 -25.29 -59.10
N GLU A 238 -70.15 -24.47 -58.11
CA GLU A 238 -71.35 -23.64 -58.11
C GLU A 238 -71.28 -22.52 -59.16
N VAL A 239 -70.11 -21.89 -59.31
CA VAL A 239 -69.84 -20.93 -60.39
C VAL A 239 -69.94 -21.61 -61.75
N LEU A 240 -69.36 -22.80 -61.91
CA LEU A 240 -69.44 -23.57 -63.15
C LEU A 240 -70.88 -24.03 -63.43
N ARG A 241 -71.65 -24.46 -62.42
CA ARG A 241 -73.07 -24.80 -62.54
C ARG A 241 -73.92 -23.59 -62.92
N LYS A 242 -73.69 -22.42 -62.31
CA LYS A 242 -74.35 -21.16 -62.67
C LYS A 242 -73.94 -20.66 -64.05
N ALA A 243 -72.69 -20.84 -64.45
CA ALA A 243 -72.19 -20.48 -65.78
C ALA A 243 -72.68 -21.44 -66.88
N THR A 244 -72.94 -22.72 -66.54
CA THR A 244 -73.51 -23.71 -67.48
C THR A 244 -75.03 -23.70 -67.51
N HIS A 245 -75.72 -23.29 -66.44
CA HIS A 245 -77.18 -23.22 -66.38
C HIS A 245 -77.73 -21.99 -67.11
N ASP A 246 -77.08 -20.81 -66.98
CA ASP A 246 -77.59 -19.59 -67.57
C ASP A 246 -76.53 -18.93 -68.46
N GLY A 247 -76.65 -19.12 -69.78
CA GLY A 247 -75.99 -18.28 -70.78
C GLY A 247 -76.37 -16.79 -70.74
N ALA A 248 -77.08 -16.35 -69.69
CA ALA A 248 -77.48 -14.97 -69.39
C ALA A 248 -76.73 -14.34 -68.19
N ASN A 249 -75.86 -15.09 -67.47
CA ASN A 249 -75.23 -14.69 -66.18
C ASN A 249 -73.99 -13.79 -66.26
N SER A 250 -73.50 -13.40 -67.44
CA SER A 250 -72.27 -12.60 -67.54
C SER A 250 -72.40 -11.22 -66.87
N ALA A 251 -73.55 -10.57 -66.99
CA ALA A 251 -73.79 -9.25 -66.43
C ALA A 251 -73.97 -9.26 -64.89
N GLU A 252 -74.60 -10.30 -64.33
CA GLU A 252 -74.77 -10.44 -62.88
C GLU A 252 -73.46 -10.88 -62.20
N ALA A 253 -72.66 -11.74 -62.86
CA ALA A 253 -71.33 -12.12 -62.40
C ALA A 253 -70.38 -10.91 -62.35
N ILE A 254 -70.44 -10.02 -63.35
CA ILE A 254 -69.65 -8.78 -63.36
C ILE A 254 -70.04 -7.88 -62.17
N LYS A 255 -71.33 -7.68 -61.91
CA LYS A 255 -71.80 -6.87 -60.76
C LYS A 255 -71.38 -7.45 -59.40
N LEU A 256 -71.40 -8.78 -59.26
CA LEU A 256 -70.98 -9.43 -58.02
C LEU A 256 -69.47 -9.29 -57.81
N LEU A 257 -68.67 -9.40 -58.87
CA LEU A 257 -67.24 -9.13 -58.84
C LEU A 257 -66.94 -7.66 -58.52
N GLU A 258 -67.69 -6.71 -59.11
CA GLU A 258 -67.56 -5.28 -58.80
C GLU A 258 -67.84 -5.00 -57.31
N ASN A 259 -68.88 -5.61 -56.74
CA ASN A 259 -69.20 -5.49 -55.31
C ASN A 259 -68.12 -6.12 -54.42
N GLN A 260 -67.61 -7.29 -54.78
CA GLN A 260 -66.54 -7.95 -54.03
C GLN A 260 -65.23 -7.14 -54.08
N VAL A 261 -64.91 -6.53 -55.24
CA VAL A 261 -63.77 -5.61 -55.37
C VAL A 261 -63.97 -4.37 -54.51
N HIS A 262 -65.19 -3.84 -54.42
CA HIS A 262 -65.50 -2.71 -53.55
C HIS A 262 -65.32 -3.07 -52.06
N GLU A 263 -65.83 -4.22 -51.62
CA GLU A 263 -65.67 -4.72 -50.25
C GLU A 263 -64.18 -4.93 -49.91
N GLN A 264 -63.40 -5.53 -50.83
CA GLN A 264 -61.96 -5.67 -50.66
C GLN A 264 -61.25 -4.32 -50.58
N MET A 265 -61.65 -3.33 -51.39
CA MET A 265 -61.10 -1.96 -51.30
C MET A 265 -61.42 -1.30 -49.96
N GLU A 266 -62.62 -1.49 -49.41
CA GLU A 266 -62.95 -0.99 -48.06
C GLU A 266 -62.13 -1.67 -46.97
N ILE A 267 -61.92 -2.98 -47.06
CA ILE A 267 -61.07 -3.74 -46.11
C ILE A 267 -59.62 -3.25 -46.19
N ILE A 268 -59.09 -3.07 -47.41
CA ILE A 268 -57.75 -2.52 -47.62
C ILE A 268 -57.66 -1.11 -47.03
N ALA A 269 -58.64 -0.23 -47.28
CA ALA A 269 -58.65 1.12 -46.71
C ALA A 269 -58.63 1.11 -45.16
N LYS A 270 -59.43 0.24 -44.53
CA LYS A 270 -59.43 0.06 -43.07
C LYS A 270 -58.09 -0.46 -42.56
N ASN A 271 -57.51 -1.45 -43.23
CA ASN A 271 -56.21 -2.01 -42.85
C ASN A 271 -55.07 -1.00 -43.04
N GLU A 272 -55.10 -0.19 -44.11
CA GLU A 272 -54.15 0.89 -44.29
C GLU A 272 -54.29 1.97 -43.23
N GLU A 273 -55.51 2.29 -42.79
CA GLU A 273 -55.73 3.22 -41.69
C GLU A 273 -55.19 2.67 -40.35
N THR A 274 -55.39 1.39 -40.05
CA THR A 274 -54.83 0.77 -38.84
C THR A 274 -53.31 0.72 -38.88
N ILE A 275 -52.69 0.42 -40.04
CA ILE A 275 -51.24 0.49 -40.23
C ILE A 275 -50.74 1.92 -39.97
N ARG A 276 -51.36 2.95 -40.58
CA ARG A 276 -50.99 4.35 -40.34
C ARG A 276 -51.11 4.74 -38.86
N ASN A 277 -52.10 4.23 -38.14
CA ASN A 277 -52.25 4.47 -36.71
C ASN A 277 -51.14 3.77 -35.89
N HIS A 278 -50.81 2.51 -36.21
CA HIS A 278 -49.69 1.81 -35.57
C HIS A 278 -48.35 2.51 -35.85
N ASP A 279 -48.11 2.98 -37.06
CA ASP A 279 -46.89 3.73 -37.41
C ASP A 279 -46.77 5.03 -36.61
N ARG A 280 -47.88 5.76 -36.40
CA ARG A 280 -47.91 6.95 -35.54
C ARG A 280 -47.58 6.60 -34.08
N VAL A 281 -48.17 5.55 -33.53
CA VAL A 281 -47.90 5.10 -32.16
C VAL A 281 -46.46 4.65 -32.01
N LYS A 282 -45.94 3.90 -32.98
CA LYS A 282 -44.54 3.45 -33.01
C LYS A 282 -43.58 4.64 -33.03
N ALA A 283 -43.80 5.63 -33.92
CA ALA A 283 -42.98 6.83 -33.97
C ALA A 283 -43.02 7.63 -32.66
N TYR A 284 -44.19 7.70 -32.01
CA TYR A 284 -44.33 8.32 -30.69
C TYR A 284 -43.52 7.56 -29.62
N LEU A 285 -43.66 6.23 -29.54
CA LEU A 285 -42.92 5.40 -28.60
C LEU A 285 -41.41 5.45 -28.85
N ASP A 286 -40.96 5.45 -30.10
CA ASP A 286 -39.54 5.58 -30.46
C ASP A 286 -38.98 6.94 -29.99
N SER A 287 -39.74 8.03 -30.16
CA SER A 287 -39.35 9.35 -29.66
C SER A 287 -39.27 9.41 -28.12
N GLU A 288 -40.19 8.73 -27.43
CA GLU A 288 -40.22 8.66 -25.98
C GLU A 288 -39.07 7.80 -25.43
N VAL A 289 -38.76 6.69 -26.10
CA VAL A 289 -37.59 5.84 -25.78
C VAL A 289 -36.30 6.64 -25.96
N GLN A 290 -36.15 7.40 -27.04
CA GLN A 290 -34.99 8.28 -27.22
C GLN A 290 -34.90 9.34 -26.12
N ARG A 291 -36.03 9.97 -25.76
CA ARG A 291 -36.10 10.96 -24.68
C ARG A 291 -35.73 10.36 -23.32
N LEU A 292 -36.20 9.16 -23.02
CA LEU A 292 -35.88 8.46 -21.77
C LEU A 292 -34.43 7.98 -21.75
N SER A 293 -33.90 7.51 -22.88
CA SER A 293 -32.49 7.14 -23.03
C SER A 293 -31.57 8.33 -22.79
N GLN A 294 -31.86 9.50 -23.36
CA GLN A 294 -31.11 10.73 -23.08
C GLN A 294 -31.15 11.13 -21.60
N LYS A 295 -32.31 11.02 -20.94
CA LYS A 295 -32.42 11.28 -19.51
C LYS A 295 -31.63 10.28 -18.66
N SER A 296 -31.58 9.01 -19.06
CA SER A 296 -30.75 8.00 -18.40
C SER A 296 -29.26 8.36 -18.50
N ILE A 297 -28.79 8.74 -19.69
CA ILE A 297 -27.40 9.17 -19.91
C ILE A 297 -27.07 10.38 -19.02
N GLN A 298 -27.92 11.39 -18.98
CA GLN A 298 -27.73 12.56 -18.10
C GLN A 298 -27.71 12.18 -16.62
N ALA A 299 -28.56 11.24 -16.19
CA ALA A 299 -28.58 10.76 -14.82
C ALA A 299 -27.29 9.99 -14.44
N ASP A 300 -26.73 9.23 -15.39
CA ASP A 300 -25.45 8.54 -15.20
C ASP A 300 -24.28 9.55 -15.16
N GLU A 301 -24.24 10.54 -16.05
CA GLU A 301 -23.26 11.63 -16.03
C GLU A 301 -23.29 12.41 -14.70
N LEU A 302 -24.48 12.73 -14.19
CA LEU A 302 -24.63 13.38 -12.87
C LEU A 302 -24.17 12.47 -11.73
N ARG A 303 -24.39 11.15 -11.83
CA ARG A 303 -23.91 10.19 -10.83
C ARG A 303 -22.38 10.14 -10.80
N ASP A 304 -21.75 10.15 -11.97
CA ASP A 304 -20.30 10.16 -12.10
C ASP A 304 -19.71 11.47 -11.54
N GLN A 305 -20.31 12.62 -11.85
CA GLN A 305 -19.91 13.90 -11.25
C GLN A 305 -20.04 13.89 -9.72
N VAL A 306 -21.13 13.34 -9.17
CA VAL A 306 -21.30 13.19 -7.72
C VAL A 306 -20.22 12.29 -7.11
N ALA A 307 -19.84 11.21 -7.78
CA ALA A 307 -18.74 10.35 -7.32
C ALA A 307 -17.39 11.09 -7.34
N GLU A 308 -17.11 11.85 -8.39
CA GLU A 308 -15.90 12.69 -8.46
C GLU A 308 -15.86 13.74 -7.35
N TRP A 309 -16.98 14.43 -7.08
CA TRP A 309 -17.06 15.41 -6.00
C TRP A 309 -16.89 14.78 -4.62
N LYS A 310 -17.41 13.55 -4.42
CA LYS A 310 -17.16 12.79 -3.19
C LYS A 310 -15.69 12.45 -3.02
N HIS A 311 -15.03 11.96 -4.06
CA HIS A 311 -13.58 11.68 -4.00
C HIS A 311 -12.77 12.95 -3.75
N LYS A 312 -13.09 14.07 -4.42
CA LYS A 312 -12.45 15.37 -4.15
C LYS A 312 -12.67 15.84 -2.71
N ALA A 313 -13.87 15.64 -2.15
CA ALA A 313 -14.17 15.97 -0.77
C ALA A 313 -13.35 15.10 0.21
N GLU A 314 -13.27 13.79 -0.01
CA GLU A 314 -12.44 12.87 0.80
C GLU A 314 -10.95 13.22 0.73
N GLU A 315 -10.45 13.65 -0.44
CA GLU A 315 -9.06 14.13 -0.58
C GLU A 315 -8.82 15.42 0.20
N LEU A 316 -9.75 16.38 0.13
CA LEU A 316 -9.68 17.61 0.91
C LEU A 316 -9.76 17.34 2.41
N GLU A 317 -10.60 16.39 2.84
CA GLU A 317 -10.68 15.96 4.24
C GLU A 317 -9.37 15.31 4.70
N LYS A 318 -8.75 14.45 3.88
CA LYS A 318 -7.42 13.90 4.18
C LYS A 318 -6.37 14.99 4.29
N LYS A 319 -6.36 15.96 3.37
CA LYS A 319 -5.45 17.12 3.41
C LYS A 319 -5.69 17.97 4.66
N ALA A 320 -6.94 18.24 5.03
CA ALA A 320 -7.31 18.96 6.25
C ALA A 320 -6.84 18.22 7.51
N ASN A 321 -7.03 16.89 7.56
CA ASN A 321 -6.54 16.06 8.66
C ASN A 321 -5.01 16.05 8.75
N THR A 322 -4.29 16.06 7.62
CA THR A 322 -2.82 16.22 7.64
C THR A 322 -2.40 17.60 8.11
N ALA A 323 -3.11 18.66 7.70
CA ALA A 323 -2.85 20.03 8.14
C ALA A 323 -3.08 20.19 9.65
N GLU A 324 -4.16 19.62 10.19
CA GLU A 324 -4.43 19.66 11.63
C GLU A 324 -3.36 18.88 12.42
N ARG A 325 -2.87 17.75 11.89
CA ARG A 325 -1.72 17.04 12.50
C ARG A 325 -0.44 17.88 12.47
N TYR A 326 -0.16 18.60 11.39
CA TYR A 326 0.99 19.50 11.32
C TYR A 326 0.85 20.67 12.29
N LYS A 327 -0.35 21.25 12.40
CA LYS A 327 -0.66 22.30 13.36
C LYS A 327 -0.49 21.81 14.79
N GLN A 328 -1.04 20.65 15.14
CA GLN A 328 -0.86 20.04 16.47
C GLN A 328 0.61 19.76 16.76
N LYS A 329 1.39 19.31 15.76
CA LYS A 329 2.84 19.14 15.90
C LYS A 329 3.53 20.48 16.12
N LEU A 330 3.16 21.53 15.40
CA LEU A 330 3.71 22.87 15.55
C LEU A 330 3.41 23.46 16.93
N GLU A 331 2.16 23.33 17.40
CA GLU A 331 1.75 23.71 18.76
C GLU A 331 2.53 22.93 19.81
N SER A 332 2.69 21.61 19.61
CA SER A 332 3.52 20.79 20.49
C SER A 332 4.99 21.19 20.46
N GLN A 333 5.49 21.81 19.38
CA GLN A 333 6.87 22.30 19.28
C GLN A 333 7.02 23.75 19.76
N GLN A 334 5.92 24.48 19.97
CA GLN A 334 5.96 25.89 20.36
C GLN A 334 6.59 26.10 21.74
N HIS A 335 6.44 25.15 22.68
CA HIS A 335 7.10 25.23 23.99
C HIS A 335 8.63 25.12 23.85
N LEU A 336 9.15 24.24 22.99
CA LEU A 336 10.57 24.13 22.68
C LEU A 336 11.11 25.43 22.07
N ALA A 337 10.36 26.06 21.16
CA ALA A 337 10.76 27.35 20.60
C ALA A 337 10.87 28.45 21.67
N LYS A 338 9.91 28.49 22.61
CA LYS A 338 9.96 29.40 23.78
C LYS A 338 11.14 29.09 24.69
N GLU A 339 11.43 27.81 24.94
CA GLU A 339 12.57 27.39 25.75
C GLU A 339 13.90 27.76 25.09
N VAL A 340 14.05 27.57 23.78
CA VAL A 340 15.23 28.02 23.01
C VAL A 340 15.37 29.53 23.09
N GLN A 341 14.27 30.29 22.97
CA GLN A 341 14.31 31.75 23.11
C GLN A 341 14.72 32.17 24.53
N ASN A 342 14.21 31.52 25.57
CA ASN A 342 14.60 31.77 26.96
C ASN A 342 16.09 31.47 27.18
N LEU A 343 16.59 30.33 26.69
CA LEU A 343 18.02 29.98 26.76
C LEU A 343 18.90 30.97 25.99
N GLN A 344 18.41 31.54 24.88
CA GLN A 344 19.12 32.61 24.18
C GLN A 344 19.17 33.90 25.00
N TYR A 345 18.10 34.27 25.70
CA TYR A 345 18.10 35.39 26.64
C TYR A 345 19.06 35.15 27.80
N GLU A 346 19.00 33.99 28.45
CA GLU A 346 19.93 33.62 29.54
C GLU A 346 21.38 33.64 29.06
N LYS A 347 21.67 33.12 27.87
CA LYS A 347 23.01 33.19 27.28
C LYS A 347 23.46 34.63 27.06
N ALA A 348 22.59 35.50 26.52
CA ALA A 348 22.91 36.90 26.29
C ALA A 348 23.17 37.63 27.62
N GLU A 349 22.37 37.36 28.64
CA GLU A 349 22.54 37.90 29.99
C GLU A 349 23.87 37.44 30.61
N LEU A 350 24.19 36.15 30.54
CA LEU A 350 25.47 35.61 31.00
C LEU A 350 26.66 36.18 30.24
N GLN A 351 26.53 36.43 28.93
CA GLN A 351 27.56 37.08 28.13
C GLN A 351 27.79 38.53 28.56
N GLU A 352 26.72 39.27 28.87
CA GLU A 352 26.83 40.65 29.38
C GLU A 352 27.43 40.68 30.79
N GLN A 353 27.03 39.75 31.67
CA GLN A 353 27.67 39.57 32.97
C GLN A 353 29.17 39.24 32.83
N LEU A 354 29.55 38.36 31.90
CA LEU A 354 30.96 38.06 31.64
C LEU A 354 31.71 39.31 31.17
N ARG A 355 31.09 40.12 30.31
CA ARG A 355 31.65 41.38 29.83
C ARG A 355 31.80 42.42 30.94
N SER A 356 30.83 42.51 31.85
CA SER A 356 30.95 43.39 33.03
C SER A 356 32.07 42.94 33.95
N PHE A 357 32.21 41.63 34.21
CA PHE A 357 33.34 41.10 34.99
C PHE A 357 34.70 41.38 34.34
N VAL A 358 34.81 41.28 33.01
CA VAL A 358 36.04 41.66 32.30
C VAL A 358 36.33 43.16 32.45
N ASN A 359 35.32 44.02 32.30
CA ASN A 359 35.48 45.46 32.50
C ASN A 359 35.90 45.82 33.93
N ASP A 360 35.32 45.15 34.93
CA ASP A 360 35.67 45.34 36.34
C ASP A 360 37.08 44.85 36.64
N LYS A 361 37.50 43.73 36.03
CA LYS A 361 38.89 43.25 36.09
C LYS A 361 39.85 44.26 35.47
N ASP A 362 39.54 44.79 34.29
CA ASP A 362 40.37 45.82 33.65
C ASP A 362 40.46 47.10 34.48
N ARG A 363 39.36 47.50 35.14
CA ARG A 363 39.36 48.62 36.10
C ARG A 363 40.24 48.32 37.30
N HIS A 364 40.12 47.13 37.88
CA HIS A 364 40.97 46.69 38.99
C HIS A 364 42.46 46.65 38.59
N ASP A 365 42.79 46.16 37.41
CA ASP A 365 44.16 46.14 36.90
C ASP A 365 44.71 47.56 36.67
N ARG A 366 43.87 48.52 36.25
CA ARG A 366 44.25 49.94 36.16
C ARG A 366 44.46 50.57 37.53
N THR A 367 43.56 50.33 38.48
CA THR A 367 43.72 50.85 39.85
C THR A 367 44.96 50.29 40.50
N LYS A 368 45.23 48.98 40.32
CA LYS A 368 46.43 48.33 40.84
C LYS A 368 47.71 48.91 40.24
N LYS A 369 47.75 49.18 38.93
CA LYS A 369 48.89 49.88 38.30
C LYS A 369 49.10 51.28 38.89
N ALA A 370 48.03 52.03 39.11
CA ALA A 370 48.12 53.34 39.76
C ALA A 370 48.60 53.23 41.22
N GLU A 371 48.15 52.22 41.97
CA GLU A 371 48.65 51.91 43.31
C GLU A 371 50.15 51.56 43.30
N ASP A 372 50.61 50.75 42.34
CA ASP A 372 52.01 50.41 42.16
C ASP A 372 52.86 51.65 41.83
N GLU A 373 52.37 52.54 40.96
CA GLU A 373 53.03 53.82 40.63
C GLU A 373 53.09 54.77 41.83
N LEU A 374 52.00 54.90 42.60
CA LEU A 374 51.98 55.68 43.84
C LEU A 374 52.95 55.11 44.88
N THR A 375 52.99 53.78 45.02
CA THR A 375 53.95 53.11 45.91
C THR A 375 55.40 53.37 45.49
N LYS A 376 55.67 53.36 44.18
CA LYS A 376 56.98 53.73 43.63
C LYS A 376 57.33 55.19 43.89
N MET A 377 56.38 56.11 43.70
CA MET A 377 56.55 57.53 44.02
C MET A 377 56.83 57.74 45.52
N ILE A 378 56.09 57.06 46.40
CA ILE A 378 56.30 57.11 47.85
C ILE A 378 57.71 56.63 48.19
N THR A 379 58.11 55.44 47.73
CA THR A 379 59.45 54.90 48.01
C THR A 379 60.58 55.79 47.46
N GLN A 380 60.39 56.41 46.29
CA GLN A 380 61.32 57.41 45.76
C GLN A 380 61.38 58.68 46.62
N SER A 381 60.22 59.17 47.09
CA SER A 381 60.16 60.34 47.99
C SER A 381 60.78 60.04 49.36
N GLU A 382 60.59 58.84 49.89
CA GLU A 382 61.21 58.36 51.13
C GLU A 382 62.73 58.26 50.98
N GLN A 383 63.21 57.76 49.84
CA GLN A 383 64.63 57.74 49.50
C GLN A 383 65.21 59.16 49.43
N HIS A 384 64.55 60.08 48.73
CA HIS A 384 64.95 61.49 48.68
C HIS A 384 64.99 62.13 50.07
N LEU A 385 63.99 61.90 50.92
CA LEU A 385 63.98 62.39 52.30
C LEU A 385 65.13 61.79 53.12
N TRP A 386 65.50 60.54 52.87
CA TRP A 386 66.66 59.91 53.51
C TRP A 386 67.97 60.56 53.05
N ASP A 387 68.14 60.79 51.75
CA ASP A 387 69.30 61.47 51.17
C ASP A 387 69.44 62.91 51.70
N GLU A 388 68.34 63.67 51.74
CA GLU A 388 68.28 65.02 52.32
C GLU A 388 68.60 65.02 53.81
N ARG A 389 68.09 64.04 54.58
CA ARG A 389 68.47 63.87 56.00
C ARG A 389 69.96 63.56 56.14
N ASN A 390 70.52 62.74 55.25
CA ASN A 390 71.94 62.42 55.26
C ASN A 390 72.80 63.65 54.90
N GLN A 391 72.41 64.42 53.88
CA GLN A 391 73.06 65.69 53.52
C GLN A 391 72.97 66.70 54.66
N LYS A 392 71.80 66.88 55.27
CA LYS A 392 71.62 67.72 56.46
C LYS A 392 72.54 67.29 57.59
N ASN A 393 72.64 65.99 57.88
CA ASN A 393 73.55 65.47 58.89
C ASN A 393 75.02 65.73 58.54
N GLN A 394 75.39 65.64 57.27
CA GLN A 394 76.73 65.98 56.81
C GLN A 394 77.04 67.47 56.98
N LEU A 395 76.14 68.35 56.56
CA LEU A 395 76.26 69.80 56.76
C LEU A 395 76.33 70.16 58.24
N ILE A 396 75.57 69.50 59.11
CA ILE A 396 75.66 69.70 60.57
C ILE A 396 77.08 69.36 61.08
N LYS A 397 77.69 68.27 60.58
CA LYS A 397 79.08 67.92 60.93
C LYS A 397 80.07 68.96 60.40
N ASP A 398 79.88 69.42 59.17
CA ASP A 398 80.77 70.42 58.56
C ASP A 398 80.66 71.78 59.26
N VAL A 399 79.45 72.19 59.66
CA VAL A 399 79.22 73.39 60.49
C VAL A 399 79.90 73.23 61.85
N ALA A 400 79.75 72.08 62.51
CA ALA A 400 80.43 71.83 63.78
C ALA A 400 81.96 71.88 63.64
N ALA A 401 82.51 71.35 62.54
CA ALA A 401 83.94 71.42 62.24
C ALA A 401 84.41 72.86 61.97
N LEU A 402 83.64 73.64 61.20
CA LEU A 402 83.91 75.05 60.97
C LEU A 402 83.79 75.88 62.25
N GLU A 403 82.84 75.58 63.12
CA GLU A 403 82.73 76.19 64.44
C GLU A 403 83.96 75.84 65.30
N GLU A 404 84.45 74.61 65.26
CA GLU A 404 85.71 74.21 65.90
C GLU A 404 86.92 74.96 65.33
N GLU A 405 87.00 75.12 64.00
CA GLU A 405 88.04 75.94 63.38
C GLU A 405 87.94 77.42 63.73
N LEU A 406 86.72 77.95 63.80
CA LEU A 406 86.46 79.35 64.15
C LEU A 406 86.79 79.58 65.63
N THR A 407 86.50 78.63 66.51
CA THR A 407 86.93 78.68 67.91
C THR A 407 88.45 78.56 68.04
N ARG A 408 89.11 77.69 67.24
CA ARG A 408 90.57 77.60 67.16
C ARG A 408 91.20 78.90 66.65
N LEU A 409 90.68 79.49 65.59
CA LEU A 409 91.12 80.76 65.01
C LEU A 409 90.83 81.93 65.96
N LYS A 410 89.71 81.93 66.68
CA LYS A 410 89.45 82.90 67.75
C LYS A 410 90.44 82.73 68.88
N ALA A 411 90.75 81.51 69.31
CA ALA A 411 91.75 81.25 70.34
C ALA A 411 93.14 81.72 69.88
N GLN A 412 93.53 81.41 68.65
CA GLN A 412 94.76 81.91 68.01
C GLN A 412 94.75 83.43 67.94
N ARG A 413 93.68 84.05 67.44
CA ARG A 413 93.54 85.50 67.39
C ARG A 413 93.60 86.13 68.77
N THR A 414 93.01 85.54 69.81
CA THR A 414 93.14 86.05 71.18
C THR A 414 94.55 85.89 71.73
N HIS A 415 95.28 84.85 71.32
CA HIS A 415 96.70 84.68 71.63
C HIS A 415 97.54 85.73 70.89
N ASP A 416 97.28 85.93 69.60
CA ASP A 416 97.91 86.95 68.77
C ASP A 416 97.55 88.37 69.25
N GLU A 417 96.33 88.63 69.70
CA GLU A 417 95.91 89.90 70.28
C GLU A 417 96.58 90.14 71.63
N ARG A 418 96.80 89.10 72.45
CA ARG A 418 97.63 89.20 73.67
C ARG A 418 99.09 89.46 73.31
N PHE A 419 99.63 88.79 72.31
CA PHE A 419 100.99 89.02 71.80
C PHE A 419 101.15 90.42 71.18
N ILE A 420 100.14 90.90 70.46
CA ILE A 420 100.06 92.26 69.93
C ILE A 420 99.89 93.25 71.08
N GLN A 421 99.13 92.96 72.14
CA GLN A 421 99.07 93.78 73.34
C GLN A 421 100.43 93.86 74.03
N ASP A 422 101.17 92.75 74.15
CA ASP A 422 102.53 92.73 74.66
C ASP A 422 103.50 93.55 73.76
N LEU A 423 103.33 93.47 72.43
CA LEU A 423 104.05 94.31 71.45
C LEU A 423 103.58 95.76 71.44
N GLN A 424 102.33 96.04 71.77
CA GLN A 424 101.76 97.39 71.90
C GLN A 424 102.15 98.03 73.24
N GLU A 425 102.37 97.24 74.30
CA GLU A 425 103.06 97.68 75.52
C GLU A 425 104.54 98.02 75.21
N GLN A 426 105.17 97.32 74.25
CA GLN A 426 106.48 97.70 73.72
C GLN A 426 106.45 98.88 72.73
N MET A 427 105.31 99.13 72.07
CA MET A 427 105.08 100.29 71.19
C MET A 427 104.33 101.44 71.87
N GLN A 428 104.14 101.41 73.19
CA GLN A 428 103.63 102.53 73.99
C GLN A 428 104.72 103.59 74.26
N GLN A 429 105.58 103.82 73.25
CA GLN A 429 106.17 105.10 72.89
C GLN A 429 105.76 105.38 71.44
N GLY A 430 104.90 106.38 71.22
CA GLY A 430 104.62 106.94 69.89
C GLY A 430 103.24 106.55 69.30
N PRO A 431 102.27 107.48 69.21
CA PRO A 431 100.90 107.19 68.85
C PRO A 431 100.53 107.55 67.40
N ALA A 432 99.30 107.15 67.04
CA ALA A 432 98.35 107.74 66.06
C ALA A 432 97.97 106.77 64.91
N ALA A 433 96.70 106.34 64.88
CA ALA A 433 95.62 106.83 63.99
C ALA A 433 95.61 106.09 62.63
N ALA A 434 94.52 105.86 61.89
CA ALA A 434 93.06 105.88 62.03
C ALA A 434 92.51 105.32 60.68
N ALA A 435 91.19 105.09 60.62
CA ALA A 435 90.33 105.03 59.41
C ALA A 435 90.18 103.66 58.69
N GLN A 436 88.95 103.08 58.67
CA GLN A 436 87.93 103.13 57.56
C GLN A 436 88.13 101.95 56.55
N SER A 437 87.17 101.37 55.82
CA SER A 437 85.73 101.53 55.53
C SER A 437 85.29 100.35 54.60
N GLY A 438 83.98 100.10 54.46
CA GLY A 438 83.33 99.43 53.30
C GLY A 438 82.76 98.03 53.57
N ARG A 439 81.47 97.79 53.87
CA ARG A 439 80.20 97.91 53.08
C ARG A 439 80.23 97.18 51.73
N SER A 440 79.35 96.18 51.56
CA SER A 440 78.13 96.29 50.72
C SER A 440 77.34 94.97 50.68
N ASP A 441 76.02 95.12 50.68
CA ASP A 441 74.95 94.16 50.99
C ASP A 441 74.18 93.79 49.67
N PRO A 442 72.94 93.24 49.66
CA PRO A 442 72.49 92.06 48.88
C PRO A 442 71.49 92.44 47.75
N THR A 443 70.79 91.46 47.13
CA THR A 443 69.32 91.43 46.85
C THR A 443 68.88 90.67 45.57
N SER A 444 67.61 90.22 45.63
CA SER A 444 66.63 89.95 44.55
C SER A 444 66.61 88.55 43.91
N ALA A 445 65.49 87.94 43.49
CA ALA A 445 64.04 87.89 43.80
C ALA A 445 63.32 87.37 42.54
N SER A 446 62.45 86.36 42.71
CA SER A 446 61.17 86.06 42.00
C SER A 446 61.03 86.03 40.46
N PHE A 447 60.39 84.95 39.98
CA PHE A 447 59.49 84.85 38.80
C PHE A 447 58.51 83.67 39.09
N SER A 448 57.27 83.53 38.59
CA SER A 448 56.17 84.39 38.11
C SER A 448 55.01 83.41 37.82
N LEU A 449 53.76 83.72 38.21
CA LEU A 449 52.59 82.83 38.17
C LEU A 449 51.33 83.60 37.69
N GLU A 450 51.46 84.31 36.56
CA GLU A 450 50.42 85.25 36.10
C GLU A 450 50.15 85.22 34.58
N ASP A 451 50.61 84.19 33.86
CA ASP A 451 50.42 84.08 32.39
C ASP A 451 49.52 82.92 31.93
N GLU A 452 48.89 82.19 32.87
CA GLU A 452 47.99 81.06 32.56
C GLU A 452 46.49 81.35 32.79
N LEU A 453 46.13 82.61 33.10
CA LEU A 453 44.77 82.99 33.51
C LEU A 453 43.96 83.74 32.44
N ASN A 454 44.24 83.53 31.15
CA ASN A 454 43.51 84.15 30.03
C ASN A 454 42.82 83.12 29.12
N ASN A 455 41.97 82.25 29.67
CA ASN A 455 41.07 81.46 28.83
C ASN A 455 39.78 81.03 29.55
N ALA A 456 38.98 82.01 29.99
CA ALA A 456 37.54 81.84 30.21
C ALA A 456 36.85 83.20 30.38
N SER A 457 36.27 83.75 29.31
CA SER A 457 35.07 84.60 29.40
C SER A 457 34.45 84.86 28.03
N ASP A 458 33.21 84.37 27.90
CA ASP A 458 32.06 84.97 27.19
C ASP A 458 31.95 84.88 25.64
N GLU A 459 31.26 83.81 25.25
CA GLU A 459 30.01 83.73 24.46
C GLU A 459 29.72 84.65 23.24
N ASP A 460 29.24 83.95 22.19
CA ASP A 460 28.10 84.29 21.34
C ASP A 460 28.25 85.23 20.12
N ARG A 461 28.53 84.61 18.97
CA ARG A 461 27.57 84.37 17.86
C ARG A 461 28.32 84.15 16.55
N GLN A 462 28.40 82.90 16.10
CA GLN A 462 28.33 82.61 14.67
C GLN A 462 27.96 81.15 14.46
N THR A 463 26.78 80.97 13.89
CA THR A 463 26.20 79.71 13.47
C THR A 463 27.20 78.92 12.63
N ASN A 464 27.42 77.67 13.03
CA ASN A 464 28.38 76.76 12.45
C ASN A 464 27.83 76.14 11.15
N ILE A 465 27.55 77.01 10.18
CA ILE A 465 27.12 76.71 8.81
C ILE A 465 28.04 75.67 8.10
N PRO A 466 29.36 75.59 8.35
CA PRO A 466 30.20 74.57 7.70
C PRO A 466 29.90 73.14 8.15
N LEU A 467 29.54 72.95 9.43
CA LEU A 467 29.23 71.63 10.01
C LEU A 467 27.83 71.15 9.62
N GLU A 468 26.86 72.06 9.53
CA GLU A 468 25.54 71.73 8.96
C GLU A 468 25.62 71.47 7.45
N LEU A 469 26.45 72.20 6.69
CA LEU A 469 26.66 71.91 5.27
C LEU A 469 27.36 70.56 5.05
N SER A 470 28.29 70.19 5.93
CA SER A 470 28.96 68.87 5.90
C SER A 470 28.01 67.74 6.32
N ARG A 471 27.14 67.99 7.31
CA ARG A 471 26.09 67.05 7.73
C ARG A 471 25.02 66.89 6.67
N LEU A 472 24.54 67.96 6.05
CA LEU A 472 23.56 67.95 4.96
C LEU A 472 24.13 67.41 3.65
N LYS A 473 25.44 67.55 3.40
CA LYS A 473 26.13 66.84 2.29
C LYS A 473 26.24 65.35 2.57
N ALA A 474 26.63 64.95 3.78
CA ALA A 474 26.66 63.54 4.17
C ALA A 474 25.26 62.93 4.15
N GLU A 475 24.24 63.69 4.55
CA GLU A 475 22.82 63.29 4.51
C GLU A 475 22.29 63.25 3.07
N ASN A 476 22.67 64.18 2.18
CA ASN A 476 22.35 64.11 0.74
C ASN A 476 23.05 62.95 0.03
N GLU A 477 24.27 62.61 0.44
CA GLU A 477 25.03 61.51 -0.13
C GLU A 477 24.52 60.15 0.36
N LEU A 478 24.01 60.11 1.59
CA LEU A 478 23.27 58.98 2.16
C LEU A 478 21.89 58.88 1.50
N LEU A 479 21.15 59.97 1.31
CA LEU A 479 19.87 59.99 0.57
C LEU A 479 20.04 59.65 -0.92
N ARG A 480 21.14 60.06 -1.59
CA ARG A 480 21.46 59.59 -2.94
C ARG A 480 21.77 58.10 -2.99
N ARG A 481 22.42 57.55 -1.95
CA ARG A 481 22.61 56.10 -1.79
C ARG A 481 21.33 55.34 -1.41
N THR A 482 20.38 55.99 -0.74
CA THR A 482 19.18 55.33 -0.17
C THR A 482 17.93 55.51 -1.04
N LEU A 483 17.77 56.62 -1.77
CA LEU A 483 16.70 56.84 -2.76
C LEU A 483 17.11 56.49 -4.21
N GLY A 484 18.41 56.31 -4.48
CA GLY A 484 18.93 56.00 -5.82
C GLY A 484 19.33 54.54 -6.04
N SER A 485 19.08 53.63 -5.08
CA SER A 485 19.44 52.22 -5.16
C SER A 485 18.17 51.40 -5.45
N THR A 486 17.80 51.06 -6.69
CA THR A 486 18.46 50.06 -7.56
C THR A 486 18.93 48.79 -6.85
N GLY A 487 18.44 48.45 -5.66
CA GLY A 487 18.57 47.11 -5.10
C GLY A 487 17.71 46.13 -5.87
N ASP A 488 16.41 46.42 -5.96
CA ASP A 488 15.45 45.56 -6.65
C ASP A 488 15.62 45.60 -8.16
N ALA A 489 15.88 46.77 -8.77
CA ALA A 489 16.09 46.87 -10.22
C ALA A 489 17.41 46.22 -10.69
N ALA A 490 18.48 46.28 -9.89
CA ALA A 490 19.74 45.59 -10.22
C ALA A 490 19.67 44.10 -9.88
N SER A 491 18.91 43.70 -8.84
CA SER A 491 18.62 42.30 -8.55
C SER A 491 17.78 41.69 -9.68
N LEU A 492 16.67 42.32 -10.08
CA LEU A 492 15.82 41.87 -11.18
C LEU A 492 16.57 41.78 -12.52
N ARG A 493 17.51 42.71 -12.80
CA ARG A 493 18.37 42.62 -13.99
C ARG A 493 19.37 41.46 -13.89
N ARG A 494 19.95 41.23 -12.71
CA ARG A 494 20.87 40.11 -12.47
C ARG A 494 20.13 38.77 -12.56
N ASP A 495 18.93 38.68 -12.00
CA ASP A 495 18.04 37.52 -12.07
C ASP A 495 17.59 37.27 -13.52
N LEU A 496 17.25 38.32 -14.28
CA LEU A 496 16.89 38.20 -15.70
C LEU A 496 18.08 37.75 -16.56
N GLU A 497 19.29 38.22 -16.30
CA GLU A 497 20.51 37.74 -16.95
C GLU A 497 20.86 36.30 -16.56
N GLU A 498 20.62 35.91 -15.31
CA GLU A 498 20.83 34.55 -14.82
C GLU A 498 19.82 33.57 -15.43
N GLN A 499 18.55 33.97 -15.54
CA GLN A 499 17.51 33.23 -16.26
C GLN A 499 17.82 33.12 -17.76
N ARG A 500 18.33 34.18 -18.40
CA ARG A 500 18.78 34.11 -19.79
C ARG A 500 19.95 33.14 -19.96
N ARG A 501 20.95 33.17 -19.08
CA ARG A 501 22.07 32.22 -19.09
C ARG A 501 21.60 30.77 -18.87
N GLN A 502 20.62 30.56 -17.99
CA GLN A 502 20.04 29.24 -17.78
C GLN A 502 19.29 28.75 -19.02
N ARG A 503 18.50 29.62 -19.66
CA ARG A 503 17.82 29.34 -20.93
C ARG A 503 18.80 28.98 -22.04
N ASP A 504 19.88 29.75 -22.19
CA ASP A 504 20.88 29.51 -23.23
C ASP A 504 21.62 28.18 -23.00
N ARG A 505 21.93 27.83 -21.74
CA ARG A 505 22.49 26.51 -21.37
C ARG A 505 21.52 25.35 -21.67
N LEU A 506 20.24 25.53 -21.38
CA LEU A 506 19.20 24.54 -21.68
C LEU A 506 19.01 24.36 -23.18
N GLN A 507 19.02 25.44 -23.95
CA GLN A 507 18.93 25.40 -25.41
C GLN A 507 20.17 24.73 -26.02
N GLN A 508 21.36 24.99 -25.49
CA GLN A 508 22.59 24.32 -25.91
C GLN A 508 22.54 22.82 -25.58
N ASN A 509 22.12 22.44 -24.37
CA ASN A 509 21.90 21.03 -24.01
C ASN A 509 20.86 20.35 -24.90
N PHE A 510 19.76 21.03 -25.25
CA PHE A 510 18.75 20.50 -26.18
C PHE A 510 19.35 20.25 -27.56
N ASN A 511 20.12 21.21 -28.09
CA ASN A 511 20.80 21.06 -29.38
C ASN A 511 21.80 19.89 -29.36
N ASP A 512 22.59 19.76 -28.29
CA ASP A 512 23.56 18.66 -28.14
C ASP A 512 22.87 17.29 -28.07
N ILE A 513 21.74 17.19 -27.36
CA ILE A 513 20.95 15.95 -27.28
C ILE A 513 20.30 15.64 -28.63
N PHE A 514 19.76 16.66 -29.30
CA PHE A 514 19.13 16.52 -30.61
C PHE A 514 20.14 16.06 -31.66
N GLU A 515 21.33 16.65 -31.69
CA GLU A 515 22.42 16.27 -32.58
C GLU A 515 22.84 14.80 -32.35
N LYS A 516 23.03 14.41 -31.08
CA LYS A 516 23.30 13.01 -30.71
C LYS A 516 22.18 12.06 -31.15
N TYR A 517 20.92 12.45 -30.99
CA TYR A 517 19.77 11.66 -31.44
C TYR A 517 19.77 11.49 -32.96
N THR A 518 19.99 12.58 -33.72
CA THR A 518 20.05 12.51 -35.19
C THR A 518 21.20 11.65 -35.69
N ILE A 519 22.40 11.79 -35.13
CA ILE A 519 23.58 10.99 -35.50
C ILE A 519 23.35 9.52 -35.18
N THR A 520 22.80 9.20 -33.99
CA THR A 520 22.54 7.81 -33.60
C THR A 520 21.47 7.17 -34.49
N ARG A 521 20.46 7.94 -34.89
CA ARG A 521 19.40 7.49 -35.82
C ARG A 521 19.97 7.23 -37.22
N GLU A 522 20.86 8.09 -37.72
CA GLU A 522 21.55 7.88 -39.00
C GLU A 522 22.49 6.67 -38.96
N GLN A 523 23.20 6.45 -37.85
CA GLN A 523 24.04 5.26 -37.65
C GLN A 523 23.23 3.96 -37.65
N ILE A 524 22.03 3.96 -37.05
CA ILE A 524 21.10 2.81 -37.11
C ILE A 524 20.59 2.59 -38.54
N SER A 525 20.29 3.65 -39.28
CA SER A 525 19.90 3.59 -40.69
C SER A 525 21.01 2.98 -41.57
N ALA A 526 22.26 3.34 -41.31
CA ALA A 526 23.43 2.78 -41.99
C ALA A 526 23.66 1.29 -41.62
N LEU A 527 23.55 0.94 -40.35
CA LEU A 527 23.66 -0.46 -39.90
C LEU A 527 22.50 -1.35 -40.35
N MET A 528 21.30 -0.79 -40.57
CA MET A 528 20.18 -1.53 -41.18
C MET A 528 20.38 -1.78 -42.68
N THR A 529 21.22 -0.99 -43.34
CA THR A 529 21.57 -1.19 -44.76
C THR A 529 22.76 -2.13 -44.95
N GLU A 530 23.65 -2.27 -43.96
CA GLU A 530 24.74 -3.27 -43.89
C GLU A 530 24.39 -4.44 -42.94
N SER A 531 23.63 -5.41 -43.42
CA SER A 531 23.23 -6.57 -42.60
C SER A 531 24.34 -7.65 -42.54
N THR A 532 25.10 -7.69 -41.43
CA THR A 532 25.90 -8.86 -41.01
C THR A 532 25.55 -9.26 -39.57
N ASP A 533 25.68 -10.56 -39.26
CA ASP A 533 25.16 -11.22 -38.06
C ASP A 533 25.78 -10.71 -36.74
N GLU A 534 27.00 -10.13 -36.80
CA GLU A 534 27.66 -9.43 -35.68
C GLU A 534 27.02 -8.07 -35.35
N GLY A 535 26.20 -7.53 -36.26
CA GLY A 535 25.42 -6.31 -36.07
C GLY A 535 24.32 -6.45 -35.03
N SER A 536 23.89 -7.66 -34.65
CA SER A 536 22.74 -7.86 -33.77
C SER A 536 22.93 -7.31 -32.34
N GLN A 537 24.06 -7.58 -31.69
CA GLN A 537 24.33 -7.07 -30.32
C GLN A 537 24.68 -5.58 -30.30
N SER A 538 25.44 -5.11 -31.30
CA SER A 538 25.76 -3.69 -31.45
C SER A 538 24.50 -2.88 -31.79
N PHE A 539 23.62 -3.40 -32.64
CA PHE A 539 22.30 -2.83 -32.96
C PHE A 539 21.35 -2.81 -31.76
N ILE A 540 21.30 -3.87 -30.95
CA ILE A 540 20.50 -3.88 -29.71
C ILE A 540 21.00 -2.80 -28.74
N ASN A 541 22.32 -2.67 -28.57
CA ASN A 541 22.89 -1.63 -27.72
C ASN A 541 22.65 -0.22 -28.28
N LEU A 542 22.71 -0.03 -29.60
CA LEU A 542 22.42 1.24 -30.26
C LEU A 542 20.92 1.60 -30.19
N ARG A 543 20.04 0.60 -30.32
CA ARG A 543 18.59 0.73 -30.15
C ARG A 543 18.23 1.10 -28.72
N ASN A 544 18.87 0.48 -27.72
CA ASN A 544 18.69 0.86 -26.31
C ASN A 544 19.15 2.30 -26.05
N LYS A 545 20.29 2.72 -26.62
CA LYS A 545 20.75 4.12 -26.55
C LYS A 545 19.79 5.08 -27.25
N LEU A 546 19.16 4.67 -28.36
CA LEU A 546 18.15 5.49 -29.04
C LEU A 546 16.89 5.64 -28.19
N VAL A 547 16.42 4.57 -27.54
CA VAL A 547 15.26 4.63 -26.64
C VAL A 547 15.57 5.55 -25.45
N GLN A 548 16.74 5.41 -24.84
CA GLN A 548 17.19 6.30 -23.76
C GLN A 548 17.28 7.76 -24.24
N ALA A 549 17.87 8.01 -25.42
CA ALA A 549 17.93 9.36 -25.99
C ALA A 549 16.53 9.92 -26.34
N GLN A 550 15.57 9.07 -26.72
CA GLN A 550 14.17 9.48 -26.93
C GLN A 550 13.47 9.85 -25.63
N GLU A 551 13.67 9.08 -24.56
CA GLU A 551 13.15 9.39 -23.23
C GLU A 551 13.75 10.70 -22.71
N GLU A 552 15.07 10.87 -22.81
CA GLU A 552 15.76 12.10 -22.43
C GLU A 552 15.29 13.31 -23.26
N LEU A 553 15.07 13.14 -24.56
CA LEU A 553 14.53 14.19 -25.44
C LEU A 553 13.08 14.54 -25.06
N ALA A 554 12.24 13.55 -24.75
CA ALA A 554 10.87 13.78 -24.31
C ALA A 554 10.82 14.53 -22.97
N GLU A 555 11.66 14.14 -22.01
CA GLU A 555 11.78 14.84 -20.74
C GLU A 555 12.33 16.26 -20.91
N ALA A 556 13.34 16.45 -21.76
CA ALA A 556 13.88 17.78 -22.06
C ALA A 556 12.84 18.68 -22.72
N THR A 557 12.04 18.14 -23.64
CA THR A 557 10.93 18.85 -24.30
C THR A 557 9.85 19.24 -23.31
N LYS A 558 9.50 18.33 -22.38
CA LYS A 558 8.55 18.62 -21.30
C LYS A 558 9.05 19.76 -20.40
N ARG A 559 10.31 19.68 -19.94
CA ARG A 559 10.92 20.75 -19.14
C ARG A 559 10.94 22.08 -19.91
N ALA A 560 11.26 22.07 -21.20
CA ALA A 560 11.26 23.27 -22.03
C ALA A 560 9.87 23.92 -22.12
N ASN A 561 8.81 23.12 -22.25
CA ASN A 561 7.43 23.60 -22.25
C ASN A 561 7.01 24.16 -20.88
N ASP A 562 7.38 23.50 -19.78
CA ASP A 562 7.09 23.96 -18.41
C ASP A 562 7.74 25.33 -18.16
N TRP A 563 9.02 25.49 -18.53
CA TRP A 563 9.73 26.77 -18.44
C TRP A 563 9.15 27.83 -19.37
N GLN A 564 8.68 27.47 -20.56
CA GLN A 564 8.03 28.41 -21.48
C GLN A 564 6.73 28.96 -20.89
N SER A 565 5.92 28.12 -20.25
CA SER A 565 4.70 28.56 -19.54
C SER A 565 5.04 29.47 -18.36
N GLN A 566 6.02 29.10 -17.54
CA GLN A 566 6.47 29.92 -16.42
C GLN A 566 7.04 31.29 -16.85
N ALA A 567 7.74 31.33 -17.99
CA ALA A 567 8.22 32.57 -18.58
C ALA A 567 7.08 33.46 -19.11
N ALA A 568 6.03 32.86 -19.70
CA ALA A 568 4.84 33.59 -20.13
C ALA A 568 4.09 34.19 -18.94
N ASP A 569 3.93 33.44 -17.85
CA ASP A 569 3.31 33.92 -16.61
C ASP A 569 4.11 35.04 -15.97
N SER A 570 5.43 34.85 -15.83
CA SER A 570 6.31 35.90 -15.30
C SER A 570 6.28 37.16 -16.17
N SER A 571 6.13 37.03 -17.50
CA SER A 571 5.99 38.17 -18.40
C SER A 571 4.66 38.91 -18.23
N ARG A 572 3.56 38.21 -17.92
CA ARG A 572 2.26 38.81 -17.60
C ARG A 572 2.29 39.55 -16.27
N ASP A 573 2.92 38.95 -15.26
CA ASP A 573 3.09 39.57 -13.94
C ASP A 573 3.94 40.84 -14.02
N LEU A 574 5.04 40.80 -14.78
CA LEU A 574 5.86 41.98 -15.06
C LEU A 574 5.08 43.05 -15.84
N ALA A 575 4.27 42.68 -16.82
CA ALA A 575 3.43 43.62 -17.55
C ALA A 575 2.38 44.28 -16.63
N SER A 576 1.77 43.51 -15.73
CA SER A 576 0.82 44.02 -14.72
C SER A 576 1.50 44.95 -13.72
N ALA A 577 2.69 44.59 -13.21
CA ALA A 577 3.45 45.41 -12.28
C ALA A 577 3.91 46.72 -12.93
N ASN A 578 4.42 46.67 -14.16
CA ASN A 578 4.81 47.85 -14.93
C ASN A 578 3.61 48.77 -15.21
N ALA A 579 2.45 48.20 -15.53
CA ALA A 579 1.22 48.98 -15.74
C ALA A 579 0.76 49.70 -14.47
N LYS A 580 0.81 49.01 -13.32
CA LYS A 580 0.48 49.61 -12.01
C LYS A 580 1.45 50.73 -11.63
N LEU A 581 2.73 50.56 -11.93
CA LEU A 581 3.77 51.57 -11.68
C LEU A 581 3.58 52.80 -12.59
N SER A 582 3.38 52.58 -13.89
CA SER A 582 3.12 53.66 -14.88
C SER A 582 1.80 54.40 -14.58
N ALA A 583 0.76 53.68 -14.17
CA ALA A 583 -0.52 54.26 -13.77
C ALA A 583 -0.41 55.13 -12.50
N ALA A 584 0.44 54.74 -11.54
CA ALA A 584 0.72 55.54 -10.36
C ALA A 584 1.48 56.84 -10.70
N GLU A 585 2.30 56.85 -11.75
CA GLU A 585 3.02 58.03 -12.23
C GLU A 585 2.15 59.01 -13.02
N LYS A 586 1.22 58.51 -13.85
CA LYS A 586 0.40 59.35 -14.76
C LYS A 586 -0.87 59.92 -14.10
N GLY A 587 -1.51 59.18 -13.19
CA GLY A 587 -2.70 59.61 -12.45
C GLY A 587 -3.96 59.84 -13.31
N GLY A 588 -5.14 59.86 -12.67
CA GLY A 588 -6.41 60.23 -13.31
C GLY A 588 -6.89 59.26 -14.41
N ILE A 589 -7.31 59.80 -15.55
CA ILE A 589 -7.91 59.04 -16.66
C ILE A 589 -6.85 58.27 -17.47
N GLU A 590 -5.66 58.85 -17.65
CA GLU A 590 -4.55 58.21 -18.36
C GLU A 590 -4.07 56.93 -17.66
N ALA A 591 -4.06 56.93 -16.32
CA ALA A 591 -3.78 55.75 -15.50
C ALA A 591 -4.80 54.61 -15.73
N ILE A 592 -6.07 54.95 -15.91
CA ILE A 592 -7.15 53.97 -16.14
C ILE A 592 -7.03 53.38 -17.55
N ASP A 593 -6.72 54.19 -18.56
CA ASP A 593 -6.60 53.74 -19.95
C ASP A 593 -5.37 52.83 -20.14
N GLU A 594 -4.26 53.11 -19.45
CA GLU A 594 -3.07 52.26 -19.48
C GLU A 594 -3.31 50.91 -18.80
N LEU A 595 -3.96 50.88 -17.63
CA LEU A 595 -4.34 49.63 -16.95
C LEU A 595 -5.29 48.79 -17.81
N LYS A 596 -6.29 49.41 -18.46
CA LYS A 596 -7.21 48.72 -19.37
C LYS A 596 -6.49 48.15 -20.59
N SER A 597 -5.54 48.90 -21.16
CA SER A 597 -4.74 48.45 -22.29
C SER A 597 -3.89 47.23 -21.92
N THR A 598 -3.26 47.25 -20.74
CA THR A 598 -2.45 46.10 -20.29
C THR A 598 -3.30 44.90 -19.90
N ASP A 599 -4.45 45.09 -19.26
CA ASP A 599 -5.39 44.00 -18.96
C ASP A 599 -5.92 43.34 -20.24
N LYS A 600 -6.17 44.13 -21.29
CA LYS A 600 -6.56 43.61 -22.60
C LYS A 600 -5.47 42.73 -23.22
N LEU A 601 -4.21 43.17 -23.18
CA LEU A 601 -3.07 42.39 -23.68
C LEU A 601 -2.85 41.09 -22.89
N ILE A 602 -2.97 41.14 -21.56
CA ILE A 602 -2.88 39.93 -20.71
C ILE A 602 -4.04 38.98 -21.02
N SER A 603 -5.26 39.50 -21.19
CA SER A 603 -6.44 38.70 -21.53
C SER A 603 -6.31 38.03 -22.90
N GLU A 604 -5.81 38.75 -23.91
CA GLU A 604 -5.54 38.20 -25.25
C GLU A 604 -4.45 37.12 -25.20
N SER A 605 -3.38 37.35 -24.42
CA SER A 605 -2.32 36.35 -24.19
C SER A 605 -2.85 35.07 -23.54
N LEU A 606 -3.64 35.18 -22.46
CA LEU A 606 -4.24 34.03 -21.78
C LEU A 606 -5.23 33.28 -22.68
N LYS A 607 -5.99 34.02 -23.48
CA LYS A 607 -6.91 33.43 -24.46
C LYS A 607 -6.15 32.62 -25.53
N SER A 608 -5.05 33.16 -26.05
CA SER A 608 -4.22 32.46 -27.03
C SER A 608 -3.59 31.18 -26.47
N GLU A 609 -3.19 31.18 -25.20
CA GLU A 609 -2.65 29.98 -24.54
C GLU A 609 -3.74 28.94 -24.28
N LEU A 610 -4.94 29.36 -23.89
CA LEU A 610 -6.10 28.47 -23.76
C LEU A 610 -6.48 27.81 -25.09
N ASP A 611 -6.48 28.58 -26.18
CA ASP A 611 -6.80 28.06 -27.51
C ASP A 611 -5.73 27.05 -27.98
N ARG A 612 -4.45 27.34 -27.75
CA ARG A 612 -3.35 26.39 -28.00
C ARG A 612 -3.49 25.11 -27.16
N LEU A 613 -3.78 25.22 -25.87
CA LEU A 613 -3.94 24.04 -24.99
C LEU A 613 -5.14 23.18 -25.43
N ARG A 614 -6.21 23.80 -25.94
CA ARG A 614 -7.36 23.09 -26.50
C ARG A 614 -7.00 22.36 -27.78
N GLU A 615 -6.22 22.98 -28.66
CA GLU A 615 -5.69 22.34 -29.87
C GLU A 615 -4.81 21.14 -29.51
N ASP A 616 -3.85 21.30 -28.60
CA ASP A 616 -2.98 20.22 -28.11
C ASP A 616 -3.79 19.07 -27.49
N TYR A 617 -4.79 19.39 -26.66
CA TYR A 617 -5.70 18.40 -26.07
C TYR A 617 -6.52 17.65 -27.13
N SER A 618 -7.05 18.37 -28.13
CA SER A 618 -7.79 17.76 -29.24
C SER A 618 -6.90 16.83 -30.08
N PHE A 619 -5.65 17.21 -30.29
CA PHE A 619 -4.65 16.40 -30.98
C PHE A 619 -4.37 15.10 -30.21
N VAL A 620 -4.10 15.19 -28.90
CA VAL A 620 -3.87 14.01 -28.05
C VAL A 620 -5.09 13.07 -28.01
N ILE A 621 -6.32 13.61 -27.97
CA ILE A 621 -7.53 12.79 -28.08
C ILE A 621 -7.57 12.07 -29.43
N SER A 622 -7.32 12.78 -30.53
CA SER A 622 -7.35 12.21 -31.88
C SER A 622 -6.30 11.10 -32.04
N GLU A 623 -5.11 11.27 -31.46
CA GLU A 623 -4.04 10.27 -31.49
C GLU A 623 -4.41 9.05 -30.64
N ARG A 624 -4.97 9.25 -29.44
CA ARG A 624 -5.49 8.17 -28.60
C ARG A 624 -6.58 7.37 -29.32
N ASP A 625 -7.50 8.05 -30.00
CA ASP A 625 -8.59 7.38 -30.71
C ASP A 625 -8.10 6.63 -31.94
N ALA A 626 -7.12 7.19 -32.66
CA ALA A 626 -6.42 6.46 -33.73
C ALA A 626 -5.70 5.20 -33.19
N GLN A 627 -5.02 5.29 -32.05
CA GLN A 627 -4.37 4.14 -31.41
C GLN A 627 -5.38 3.08 -30.95
N LYS A 628 -6.54 3.49 -30.42
CA LYS A 628 -7.62 2.56 -30.07
C LYS A 628 -8.18 1.84 -31.30
N SER A 629 -8.45 2.58 -32.38
CA SER A 629 -8.90 1.99 -33.65
C SER A 629 -7.88 1.00 -34.19
N GLN A 630 -6.59 1.35 -34.22
CA GLN A 630 -5.51 0.45 -34.63
C GLN A 630 -5.45 -0.82 -33.77
N LEU A 631 -5.64 -0.70 -32.45
CA LEU A 631 -5.70 -1.86 -31.57
C LEU A 631 -6.91 -2.76 -31.84
N ILE A 632 -8.09 -2.17 -32.06
CA ILE A 632 -9.30 -2.90 -32.42
C ILE A 632 -9.09 -3.63 -33.75
N ASP A 633 -8.53 -2.97 -34.76
CA ASP A 633 -8.23 -3.57 -36.05
C ASP A 633 -7.22 -4.73 -35.92
N ALA A 634 -6.19 -4.58 -35.08
CA ALA A 634 -5.22 -5.64 -34.81
C ALA A 634 -5.86 -6.85 -34.08
N LEU A 635 -6.77 -6.60 -33.14
CA LEU A 635 -7.51 -7.67 -32.44
C LEU A 635 -8.50 -8.37 -33.37
N LEU A 636 -9.22 -7.62 -34.22
CA LEU A 636 -10.10 -8.18 -35.23
C LEU A 636 -9.33 -9.00 -36.27
N ALA A 637 -8.15 -8.53 -36.70
CA ALA A 637 -7.27 -9.30 -37.57
C ALA A 637 -6.84 -10.60 -36.89
N LYS A 638 -6.47 -10.57 -35.61
CA LYS A 638 -6.13 -11.77 -34.83
C LYS A 638 -7.30 -12.75 -34.73
N ASP A 639 -8.53 -12.29 -34.52
CA ASP A 639 -9.72 -13.14 -34.48
C ASP A 639 -10.06 -13.74 -35.84
N ARG A 640 -9.88 -12.99 -36.93
CA ARG A 640 -10.01 -13.53 -38.30
C ARG A 640 -9.00 -14.64 -38.54
N PHE A 641 -7.73 -14.44 -38.19
CA PHE A 641 -6.71 -15.48 -38.31
C PHE A 641 -7.02 -16.71 -37.44
N ARG A 642 -7.62 -16.53 -36.26
CA ARG A 642 -8.05 -17.66 -35.42
C ARG A 642 -9.15 -18.47 -36.08
N LYS A 643 -10.15 -17.81 -36.67
CA LYS A 643 -11.24 -18.46 -37.42
C LYS A 643 -10.71 -19.18 -38.65
N GLU A 644 -9.83 -18.55 -39.43
CA GLU A 644 -9.17 -19.18 -40.58
C GLU A 644 -8.37 -20.43 -40.16
N LEU A 645 -7.76 -20.43 -38.97
CA LEU A 645 -7.03 -21.58 -38.42
C LEU A 645 -7.98 -22.72 -37.96
N GLU A 646 -9.13 -22.39 -37.39
CA GLU A 646 -10.19 -23.36 -37.02
C GLU A 646 -10.84 -23.97 -38.28
N GLU A 647 -11.18 -23.15 -39.28
CA GLU A 647 -11.70 -23.61 -40.58
C GLU A 647 -10.68 -24.50 -41.32
N MET A 648 -9.39 -24.16 -41.28
CA MET A 648 -8.34 -25.01 -41.83
C MET A 648 -8.25 -26.37 -41.12
N LYS A 649 -8.50 -26.41 -39.80
CA LYS A 649 -8.47 -27.63 -39.01
C LYS A 649 -9.67 -28.52 -39.32
N GLU A 650 -10.85 -27.93 -39.48
CA GLU A 650 -12.06 -28.64 -39.91
C GLU A 650 -11.95 -29.19 -41.34
N LEU A 651 -11.34 -28.42 -42.25
CA LEU A 651 -11.03 -28.88 -43.62
C LEU A 651 -10.02 -30.04 -43.62
N GLN A 652 -9.07 -30.06 -42.68
CA GLN A 652 -8.10 -31.13 -42.51
C GLN A 652 -8.71 -32.41 -41.91
N ASP A 653 -9.67 -32.28 -40.99
CA ASP A 653 -10.39 -33.42 -40.41
C ASP A 653 -11.35 -34.06 -41.42
N THR A 654 -12.01 -33.25 -42.26
CA THR A 654 -12.91 -33.74 -43.33
C THR A 654 -12.17 -34.44 -44.48
N THR A 655 -10.89 -34.14 -44.73
CA THR A 655 -10.09 -34.84 -45.76
C THR A 655 -9.57 -36.22 -45.33
N THR A 656 -9.71 -36.61 -44.06
CA THR A 656 -9.24 -37.92 -43.57
C THR A 656 -10.22 -39.07 -43.77
N ASN A 657 -11.47 -38.83 -44.20
CA ASN A 657 -12.55 -39.82 -44.23
C ASN A 657 -13.21 -40.09 -45.60
N GLY A 658 -12.56 -39.80 -46.73
CA GLY A 658 -13.14 -40.08 -48.05
C GLY A 658 -12.11 -40.48 -49.11
N ALA A 659 -12.25 -41.67 -49.69
CA ALA A 659 -11.32 -42.24 -50.67
C ALA A 659 -11.87 -42.22 -52.11
N GLY A 660 -10.97 -41.88 -53.06
CA GLY A 660 -10.94 -42.41 -54.44
C GLY A 660 -11.18 -41.42 -55.58
N ASP A 661 -10.15 -41.09 -56.38
CA ASP A 661 -9.96 -41.52 -57.80
C ASP A 661 -8.82 -40.75 -58.51
N ALA A 662 -8.25 -41.26 -59.60
CA ALA A 662 -6.92 -40.92 -60.15
C ALA A 662 -6.62 -39.45 -60.54
N ASP A 663 -7.61 -38.58 -60.73
CA ASP A 663 -7.40 -37.12 -60.88
C ASP A 663 -6.94 -36.46 -59.56
N MET A 664 -7.18 -37.19 -58.46
CA MET A 664 -6.62 -36.94 -57.14
C MET A 664 -5.10 -37.08 -57.11
N SER A 665 -4.41 -37.78 -58.03
CA SER A 665 -2.96 -37.98 -57.92
C SER A 665 -2.15 -36.72 -58.24
N GLU A 666 -2.55 -35.93 -59.24
CA GLU A 666 -1.92 -34.64 -59.52
C GLU A 666 -2.36 -33.56 -58.52
N ALA A 667 -3.63 -33.57 -58.12
CA ALA A 667 -4.12 -32.74 -57.04
C ALA A 667 -3.44 -33.08 -55.70
N MET A 668 -3.13 -34.35 -55.45
CA MET A 668 -2.44 -34.86 -54.26
C MET A 668 -0.94 -34.59 -54.33
N LYS A 669 -0.30 -34.56 -55.50
CA LYS A 669 1.08 -34.06 -55.64
C LYS A 669 1.16 -32.55 -55.42
N ARG A 670 0.26 -31.75 -56.01
CA ARG A 670 0.21 -30.29 -55.78
C ARG A 670 -0.22 -29.95 -54.35
N ALA A 671 -1.10 -30.75 -53.75
CA ALA A 671 -1.47 -30.66 -52.34
C ALA A 671 -0.32 -31.13 -51.46
N SER A 672 0.42 -32.18 -51.81
CA SER A 672 1.62 -32.64 -51.11
C SER A 672 2.71 -31.57 -51.15
N ASP A 673 3.00 -30.98 -52.31
CA ASP A 673 3.97 -29.89 -52.46
C ASP A 673 3.52 -28.62 -51.70
N LYS A 674 2.22 -28.33 -51.68
CA LYS A 674 1.66 -27.24 -50.85
C LYS A 674 1.74 -27.59 -49.37
N ILE A 675 1.46 -28.82 -48.96
CA ILE A 675 1.56 -29.31 -47.58
C ILE A 675 3.02 -29.30 -47.14
N GLU A 676 3.97 -29.60 -48.02
CA GLU A 676 5.40 -29.58 -47.74
C GLU A 676 5.93 -28.13 -47.66
N LYS A 677 5.49 -27.24 -48.55
CA LYS A 677 5.73 -25.79 -48.43
C LYS A 677 5.07 -25.17 -47.20
N LEU A 678 3.91 -25.68 -46.79
CA LEU A 678 3.24 -25.27 -45.57
C LEU A 678 3.91 -25.87 -44.33
N ARG A 679 4.43 -27.10 -44.39
CA ARG A 679 5.22 -27.71 -43.31
C ARG A 679 6.55 -27.01 -43.12
N THR A 680 7.23 -26.63 -44.20
CA THR A 680 8.46 -25.82 -44.13
C THR A 680 8.17 -24.43 -43.57
N ARG A 681 7.13 -23.74 -44.06
CA ARG A 681 6.69 -22.45 -43.47
C ARG A 681 6.22 -22.57 -42.03
N LEU A 682 5.59 -23.67 -41.64
CA LEU A 682 5.14 -23.92 -40.27
C LEU A 682 6.33 -24.25 -39.37
N LYS A 683 7.36 -24.91 -39.90
CA LYS A 683 8.63 -25.13 -39.21
C LYS A 683 9.42 -23.83 -39.03
N GLU A 684 9.49 -23.00 -40.07
CA GLU A 684 10.06 -21.64 -40.00
C GLU A 684 9.28 -20.74 -39.04
N ARG A 685 7.95 -20.78 -39.06
CA ARG A 685 7.09 -20.05 -38.10
C ARG A 685 7.24 -20.58 -36.69
N LYS A 686 7.34 -21.89 -36.48
CA LYS A 686 7.62 -22.47 -35.16
C LYS A 686 9.00 -22.04 -34.67
N GLN A 687 10.00 -22.02 -35.56
CA GLN A 687 11.35 -21.56 -35.22
C GLN A 687 11.36 -20.06 -34.89
N GLN A 688 10.62 -19.22 -35.63
CA GLN A 688 10.43 -17.81 -35.32
C GLN A 688 9.64 -17.60 -34.02
N LEU A 689 8.64 -18.44 -33.74
CA LEU A 689 7.87 -18.38 -32.50
C LEU A 689 8.75 -18.80 -31.31
N GLU A 690 9.55 -19.85 -31.46
CA GLU A 690 10.49 -20.33 -30.45
C GLU A 690 11.59 -19.30 -30.19
N GLN A 691 12.12 -18.66 -31.25
CA GLN A 691 13.03 -17.53 -31.14
C GLN A 691 12.37 -16.32 -30.45
N SER A 692 11.13 -16.00 -30.79
CA SER A 692 10.38 -14.90 -30.17
C SER A 692 10.02 -15.21 -28.71
N GLU A 693 9.73 -16.46 -28.36
CA GLU A 693 9.50 -16.91 -26.99
C GLU A 693 10.79 -16.90 -26.18
N GLN A 694 11.92 -17.31 -26.77
CA GLN A 694 13.24 -17.19 -26.17
C GLN A 694 13.63 -15.73 -25.96
N GLU A 695 13.40 -14.85 -26.94
CA GLU A 695 13.59 -13.40 -26.80
C GLU A 695 12.66 -12.80 -25.74
N LYS A 696 11.41 -13.26 -25.65
CA LYS A 696 10.46 -12.80 -24.63
C LYS A 696 10.86 -13.28 -23.23
N VAL A 697 11.38 -14.50 -23.10
CA VAL A 697 11.92 -15.04 -21.85
C VAL A 697 13.20 -14.30 -21.46
N ASP A 698 14.08 -13.99 -22.41
CA ASP A 698 15.29 -13.19 -22.19
C ASP A 698 14.95 -11.74 -21.83
N LEU A 699 13.98 -11.13 -22.50
CA LEU A 699 13.47 -9.80 -22.18
C LEU A 699 12.76 -9.80 -20.83
N GLN A 700 11.99 -10.83 -20.48
CA GLN A 700 11.42 -10.98 -19.14
C GLN A 700 12.49 -11.24 -18.08
N GLY A 701 13.57 -11.95 -18.41
CA GLY A 701 14.72 -12.17 -17.54
C GLY A 701 15.49 -10.87 -17.30
N ARG A 702 15.71 -10.08 -18.36
CA ARG A 702 16.36 -8.76 -18.32
C ARG A 702 15.48 -7.70 -17.66
N LEU A 703 14.17 -7.76 -17.85
CA LEU A 703 13.20 -6.87 -17.21
C LEU A 703 13.00 -7.23 -15.74
N LYS A 704 13.07 -8.52 -15.37
CA LYS A 704 13.21 -8.95 -13.96
C LYS A 704 14.57 -8.59 -13.36
N ALA A 705 15.66 -8.59 -14.13
CA ALA A 705 16.96 -8.15 -13.63
C ALA A 705 17.01 -6.62 -13.44
N ALA A 706 16.46 -5.85 -14.39
CA ALA A 706 16.38 -4.40 -14.36
C ALA A 706 15.35 -3.88 -13.33
N GLN A 707 14.22 -4.57 -13.15
CA GLN A 707 13.25 -4.23 -12.11
C GLN A 707 13.63 -4.85 -10.75
N GLY A 708 14.48 -5.88 -10.71
CA GLY A 708 14.66 -6.74 -9.54
C GLY A 708 15.99 -6.64 -8.78
N ALA A 709 17.03 -6.00 -9.31
CA ALA A 709 18.35 -6.14 -8.68
C ALA A 709 18.53 -5.31 -7.38
N GLU A 710 18.05 -4.06 -7.32
CA GLU A 710 18.25 -3.23 -6.11
C GLU A 710 16.95 -2.65 -5.54
N ASN A 711 16.11 -2.02 -6.36
CA ASN A 711 14.93 -1.32 -5.85
C ASN A 711 13.77 -2.27 -5.48
N SER A 712 13.45 -3.29 -6.29
CA SER A 712 12.35 -4.19 -5.94
C SER A 712 12.69 -5.16 -4.80
N ASN A 713 13.94 -5.57 -4.60
CA ASN A 713 14.30 -6.43 -3.47
C ASN A 713 14.31 -5.63 -2.15
N ALA A 714 14.86 -4.42 -2.15
CA ALA A 714 14.78 -3.54 -0.98
C ALA A 714 13.33 -3.12 -0.67
N GLN A 715 12.53 -2.80 -1.68
CA GLN A 715 11.12 -2.42 -1.52
C GLN A 715 10.24 -3.63 -1.16
N ARG A 716 10.50 -4.83 -1.67
CA ARG A 716 9.83 -6.07 -1.21
C ARG A 716 10.27 -6.47 0.19
N MET A 717 11.53 -6.29 0.56
CA MET A 717 12.01 -6.54 1.93
C MET A 717 11.39 -5.56 2.91
N ALA A 718 11.31 -4.27 2.56
CA ALA A 718 10.64 -3.23 3.34
C ALA A 718 9.14 -3.47 3.43
N MET A 719 8.48 -3.81 2.32
CA MET A 719 7.05 -4.13 2.30
C MET A 719 6.74 -5.41 3.06
N ASN A 720 7.59 -6.44 2.98
CA ASN A 720 7.49 -7.65 3.79
C ASN A 720 7.72 -7.37 5.28
N GLN A 721 8.61 -6.44 5.64
CA GLN A 721 8.77 -5.97 7.02
C GLN A 721 7.52 -5.25 7.52
N ILE A 722 6.94 -4.35 6.71
CA ILE A 722 5.70 -3.65 7.02
C ILE A 722 4.55 -4.66 7.19
N ILE A 723 4.40 -5.62 6.27
CA ILE A 723 3.39 -6.68 6.37
C ILE A 723 3.58 -7.51 7.65
N LYS A 724 4.82 -7.91 7.99
CA LYS A 724 5.11 -8.64 9.23
C LYS A 724 4.80 -7.81 10.48
N ASN A 725 5.06 -6.51 10.45
CA ASN A 725 4.72 -5.60 11.55
C ASN A 725 3.21 -5.44 11.69
N LEU A 726 2.49 -5.22 10.58
CA LEU A 726 1.02 -5.16 10.57
C LEU A 726 0.37 -6.47 11.00
N GLN A 727 0.94 -7.62 10.64
CA GLN A 727 0.47 -8.93 11.12
C GLN A 727 0.69 -9.10 12.63
N ARG A 728 1.82 -8.64 13.16
CA ARG A 728 2.07 -8.63 14.62
C ARG A 728 1.13 -7.67 15.34
N GLU A 729 0.90 -6.49 14.80
CA GLU A 729 -0.04 -5.50 15.34
C GLU A 729 -1.47 -6.03 15.32
N ASN A 730 -1.92 -6.64 14.22
CA ASN A 730 -3.24 -7.29 14.15
C ASN A 730 -3.36 -8.45 15.13
N ALA A 731 -2.32 -9.27 15.31
CA ALA A 731 -2.33 -10.33 16.32
C ALA A 731 -2.39 -9.76 17.75
N LEU A 732 -1.68 -8.66 18.02
CA LEU A 732 -1.73 -7.95 19.30
C LEU A 732 -3.09 -7.30 19.54
N MET A 733 -3.70 -6.69 18.52
CA MET A 733 -5.04 -6.12 18.59
C MET A 733 -6.09 -7.21 18.78
N ALA A 734 -6.01 -8.33 18.06
CA ALA A 734 -6.92 -9.46 18.22
C ALA A 734 -6.82 -10.08 19.62
N THR A 735 -5.61 -10.22 20.16
CA THR A 735 -5.41 -10.73 21.53
C THR A 735 -5.85 -9.71 22.59
N ALA A 736 -5.61 -8.42 22.40
CA ALA A 736 -6.13 -7.37 23.28
C ALA A 736 -7.65 -7.28 23.23
N TRP A 737 -8.25 -7.44 22.04
CA TRP A 737 -9.69 -7.44 21.85
C TRP A 737 -10.32 -8.70 22.45
N TYR A 738 -9.68 -9.86 22.31
CA TYR A 738 -10.08 -11.09 22.98
C TYR A 738 -10.00 -10.95 24.50
N ASP A 739 -8.91 -10.40 25.06
CA ASP A 739 -8.77 -10.16 26.51
C ASP A 739 -9.81 -9.14 27.01
N MET A 740 -10.04 -8.04 26.28
CA MET A 740 -11.07 -7.04 26.61
C MET A 740 -12.47 -7.65 26.56
N THR A 741 -12.78 -8.43 25.52
CA THR A 741 -14.07 -9.11 25.37
C THR A 741 -14.26 -10.18 26.43
N THR A 742 -13.21 -10.93 26.75
CA THR A 742 -13.22 -11.92 27.83
C THR A 742 -13.46 -11.23 29.18
N ARG A 743 -12.85 -10.07 29.44
CA ARG A 743 -13.11 -9.26 30.65
C ARG A 743 -14.52 -8.69 30.69
N LEU A 744 -15.06 -8.26 29.56
CA LEU A 744 -16.43 -7.78 29.46
C LEU A 744 -17.44 -8.91 29.69
N GLN A 745 -17.18 -10.10 29.16
CA GLN A 745 -18.00 -11.29 29.37
C GLN A 745 -17.86 -11.86 30.79
N SER A 746 -16.66 -11.82 31.39
CA SER A 746 -16.42 -12.29 32.75
C SER A 746 -16.96 -11.34 33.83
N ASN A 747 -17.21 -10.06 33.51
CA ASN A 747 -17.85 -9.12 34.43
C ASN A 747 -19.35 -9.41 34.69
N HIS A 748 -19.96 -10.35 33.97
CA HIS A 748 -21.33 -10.80 34.24
C HIS A 748 -21.45 -12.05 35.13
N VAL A 749 -20.31 -12.58 35.64
CA VAL A 749 -20.32 -13.68 36.62
C VAL A 749 -19.36 -13.36 37.75
N VAL A 750 -19.92 -12.97 38.90
CA VAL A 750 -19.19 -12.86 40.16
C VAL A 750 -18.81 -14.28 40.63
N LEU A 751 -17.62 -14.74 40.24
CA LEU A 751 -16.94 -15.84 40.91
C LEU A 751 -15.67 -15.29 41.55
N GLN A 752 -15.77 -14.94 42.83
CA GLN A 752 -14.63 -14.78 43.71
C GLN A 752 -13.89 -16.13 43.80
N ARG A 753 -12.62 -16.18 43.36
CA ARG A 753 -11.49 -16.98 43.91
C ARG A 753 -10.27 -16.93 42.96
N PRO A 754 -9.07 -17.27 43.47
CA PRO A 754 -8.13 -16.49 44.26
C PRO A 754 -7.13 -15.71 43.37
N GLN A 755 -6.35 -14.78 43.95
CA GLN A 755 -5.29 -14.07 43.22
C GLN A 755 -4.25 -15.04 42.66
N ASP A 756 -4.31 -15.31 41.36
CA ASP A 756 -3.18 -15.80 40.60
C ASP A 756 -2.64 -14.64 39.74
N ALA A 757 -1.37 -14.30 39.95
CA ALA A 757 -0.73 -13.16 39.33
C ALA A 757 -0.69 -13.33 37.80
N PRO A 758 -1.12 -12.32 36.99
CA PRO A 758 -1.20 -12.48 35.56
C PRO A 758 0.21 -12.59 34.94
N ARG A 759 0.48 -13.74 34.31
CA ARG A 759 1.68 -14.03 33.50
C ARG A 759 1.66 -13.29 32.16
N SER A 760 1.55 -11.96 32.20
CA SER A 760 1.73 -11.09 31.04
C SER A 760 3.17 -11.20 30.52
N TRP A 761 3.33 -11.33 29.19
CA TRP A 761 4.64 -11.30 28.53
C TRP A 761 5.42 -10.01 28.85
N LEU A 762 4.70 -8.91 29.02
CA LEU A 762 5.25 -7.63 29.45
C LEU A 762 5.77 -7.68 30.90
N ASN A 763 5.13 -8.46 31.77
CA ASN A 763 5.61 -8.69 33.14
C ASN A 763 6.82 -9.64 33.17
N LYS A 764 6.89 -10.62 32.26
CA LYS A 764 8.08 -11.47 32.05
C LYS A 764 9.26 -10.67 31.51
N GLN A 765 9.03 -9.76 30.55
CA GLN A 765 10.07 -8.83 30.09
C GLN A 765 10.53 -7.87 31.19
N ARG A 766 9.59 -7.30 31.97
CA ARG A 766 9.95 -6.47 33.14
C ARG A 766 10.71 -7.26 34.20
N GLN A 767 10.37 -8.54 34.45
CA GLN A 767 11.14 -9.39 35.35
C GLN A 767 12.52 -9.77 34.81
N MET A 768 12.68 -10.00 33.51
CA MET A 768 13.99 -10.22 32.90
C MET A 768 14.88 -8.98 33.01
N VAL A 769 14.33 -7.80 32.72
CA VAL A 769 15.05 -6.53 32.79
C VAL A 769 15.35 -6.14 34.25
N ASN A 770 14.39 -6.29 35.15
CA ASN A 770 14.60 -6.03 36.59
C ASN A 770 15.48 -7.11 37.27
N GLY A 771 15.45 -8.35 36.77
CA GLY A 771 16.32 -9.43 37.24
C GLY A 771 17.78 -9.20 36.84
N GLN A 772 18.04 -8.68 35.64
CA GLN A 772 19.37 -8.26 35.20
C GLN A 772 19.89 -7.04 35.96
N LEU A 773 19.01 -6.12 36.36
CA LEU A 773 19.36 -4.98 37.22
C LEU A 773 19.73 -5.44 38.65
N ARG A 774 18.95 -6.34 39.26
CA ARG A 774 19.27 -6.90 40.59
C ARG A 774 20.55 -7.75 40.62
N GLN A 775 20.91 -8.39 39.50
CA GLN A 775 22.17 -9.13 39.40
C GLN A 775 23.40 -8.21 39.29
N ARG A 776 23.24 -6.99 38.77
CA ARG A 776 24.29 -5.96 38.76
C ARG A 776 24.46 -5.29 40.13
N ASP A 777 23.37 -5.09 40.87
CA ASP A 777 23.43 -4.46 42.20
C ASP A 777 24.00 -5.39 43.29
N LEU A 778 23.94 -6.71 43.11
CA LEU A 778 24.58 -7.70 44.00
C LEU A 778 26.10 -7.86 43.77
N LEU A 779 26.64 -7.32 42.68
CA LEU A 779 28.08 -7.31 42.39
C LEU A 779 28.81 -6.07 42.94
N TYR A 780 28.09 -5.15 43.59
CA TYR A 780 28.65 -3.95 44.21
C TYR A 780 28.59 -3.96 45.75
N LEU A 781 28.24 -5.09 46.37
CA LEU A 781 28.10 -5.23 47.82
C LEU A 781 28.91 -6.40 48.42
N TYR A 782 29.99 -6.82 47.75
CA TYR A 782 31.07 -7.59 48.34
C TYR A 782 32.44 -7.06 47.91
#